data_AF-A0A923F5Y3-F1
#
_entry.id   AF-A0A923F5Y3-F1
#
_cell.length_a   1.000
_cell.length_b   1.000
_cell.length_c   1.000
_cell.angle_alpha   90.00
_cell.angle_beta   90.00
_cell.angle_gamma   90.00
#
_symmetry.space_group_name_H-M   'P 1'
#
loop_
_entity.id
_entity.type
_entity.pdbx_description
1 polymer ?
#
loop_
_entity_poly.entity_id
_entity_poly.type
_entity_poly.pdbx_seq_one_letter_code
_entity_poly.pdbx_strand_id
1 'polypeptide(L)'
;MLDEVLGQFADYGLEPAQPLVFGKLTRCKTSQDKGKEKNGWYVVHEQCTAKGETLIFGAFGDWRSGESQKIKVKAGRMSSEEREVMRARQEEAKRRAAEISANAARRAAKRAAGMFTRMPEKGRSDYLDRKQIVGFGVRYAPRTGAFLVPMSNVRDEIVGLQVVFPTKQEDTGRDKSYWPYGMSKEGAFHLIGPHPDPGEPVLVCEGYATGASLHMATSLTVAVAFDAGNLLVVCKAMRERFAGCPLIICRDDDWKTTKPNGDAWNPGEEKANNAALIVGGQVVAPIFSGEREAKWTDFNDLHVAEGLEAVRRQVLAVVKPPAAGGWKDLLARSESGALIAHMQNVELILANDERWAGVISYSAFSSKIVKLRAAPYGGGTGDWADIDDVRVMKWLAQQYNLRVKASHVIEAVSVVAHDHAFHPVRQYLRKLEWDRVPRLESWLTDVMGVKATDYSAKVGKRWMLSAVARVMKPGCKADSVMILEGAQGAGKSTAMSILGGEWFMDTPFALGDKDGFQAIRGKWIVELGELDSFNKAESTKAKQFFSASTDTYRESYGRRTMDVPRQCVFVGTTNQDEYLKDATGNRRYWPVACTKVDLELLRSMRDQLWAEAVFCYDAGDLWWVTLDEAAMFGEEQDERFVVDEWEGPILTWLEESQIGETTTGSDVLTSALKLDFGHWGKPEQMRVGAIMHRLGWRRVRLPALAKSGQRPWAYKKPAGWGGASALQRVEFEEPCFD
;
A
#
# COMPACT_ATOMS: atom_id res chain seq x y z
N MET A 1 -49.44 17.91 48.90
CA MET A 1 -49.30 17.43 47.50
C MET A 1 -47.94 17.75 46.93
N LEU A 2 -47.49 19.01 46.91
CA LEU A 2 -46.13 19.35 46.48
C LEU A 2 -45.06 18.67 47.36
N ASP A 3 -45.25 18.66 48.68
CA ASP A 3 -44.34 17.97 49.61
C ASP A 3 -44.28 16.46 49.40
N GLU A 4 -45.38 15.83 48.95
CA GLU A 4 -45.40 14.38 48.65
C GLU A 4 -44.63 14.06 47.36
N VAL A 5 -44.64 14.98 46.39
CA VAL A 5 -43.85 14.86 45.14
C VAL A 5 -42.38 15.12 45.43
N LEU A 6 -42.07 16.14 46.23
CA LEU A 6 -40.70 16.40 46.68
C LEU A 6 -40.16 15.26 47.55
N GLY A 7 -41.00 14.62 48.37
CA GLY A 7 -40.65 13.41 49.11
C GLY A 7 -40.28 12.25 48.18
N GLN A 8 -41.07 12.00 47.13
CA GLN A 8 -40.73 10.99 46.11
C GLN A 8 -39.42 11.29 45.37
N PHE A 9 -39.13 12.58 45.11
CA PHE A 9 -37.87 12.99 44.53
C PHE A 9 -36.70 12.75 45.49
N ALA A 10 -36.85 13.12 46.76
CA ALA A 10 -35.84 12.90 47.79
C ALA A 10 -35.57 11.40 48.02
N ASP A 11 -36.60 10.55 48.06
CA ASP A 11 -36.49 9.10 48.19
C ASP A 11 -35.72 8.47 47.02
N TYR A 12 -35.84 9.06 45.83
CA TYR A 12 -35.08 8.65 44.64
C TYR A 12 -33.70 9.30 44.56
N GLY A 13 -33.38 10.26 45.44
CA GLY A 13 -32.11 10.98 45.45
C GLY A 13 -32.03 12.14 44.44
N LEU A 14 -33.16 12.72 44.02
CA LEU A 14 -33.22 13.92 43.17
C LEU A 14 -33.25 15.20 44.01
N GLU A 15 -32.44 16.18 43.59
CA GLU A 15 -32.31 17.50 44.22
C GLU A 15 -32.71 18.61 43.23
N PRO A 16 -34.02 18.84 42.99
CA PRO A 16 -34.49 19.89 42.11
C PRO A 16 -34.40 21.28 42.74
N ALA A 17 -34.06 22.27 41.93
CA ALA A 17 -34.19 23.67 42.33
C ALA A 17 -35.67 24.01 42.55
N GLN A 18 -35.97 24.73 43.63
CA GLN A 18 -37.31 25.21 43.94
C GLN A 18 -37.46 26.69 43.57
N PRO A 19 -38.63 27.13 43.09
CA PRO A 19 -39.85 26.34 42.84
C PRO A 19 -39.73 25.38 41.64
N LEU A 20 -40.50 24.29 41.65
CA LEU A 20 -40.51 23.32 40.54
C LEU A 20 -41.03 23.97 39.25
N VAL A 21 -40.45 23.56 38.13
CA VAL A 21 -40.88 23.99 36.78
C VAL A 21 -41.95 23.04 36.27
N PHE A 22 -43.17 23.53 36.12
CA PHE A 22 -44.31 22.75 35.62
C PHE A 22 -44.38 22.76 34.09
N GLY A 23 -44.82 21.65 33.50
CA GLY A 23 -45.10 21.52 32.07
C GLY A 23 -43.91 21.26 31.16
N LYS A 24 -42.68 21.20 31.70
CA LYS A 24 -41.45 21.00 30.92
C LYS A 24 -40.49 20.05 31.61
N LEU A 25 -39.78 19.23 30.82
CA LEU A 25 -38.70 18.39 31.31
C LEU A 25 -37.55 19.26 31.83
N THR A 26 -37.24 19.10 33.11
CA THR A 26 -36.30 19.94 33.85
C THR A 26 -35.20 19.08 34.45
N ARG A 27 -33.94 19.46 34.18
CA ARG A 27 -32.77 18.75 34.72
C ARG A 27 -32.44 19.25 36.13
N CYS A 28 -32.11 18.32 37.01
CA CYS A 28 -31.73 18.57 38.40
C CYS A 28 -30.53 17.71 38.78
N LYS A 29 -29.98 17.96 39.97
CA LYS A 29 -28.90 17.15 40.52
C LYS A 29 -29.45 15.85 41.07
N THR A 30 -28.63 14.81 41.09
CA THR A 30 -28.84 13.65 41.95
C THR A 30 -27.85 13.68 43.11
N SER A 31 -28.14 12.95 44.18
CA SER A 31 -27.22 12.75 45.32
C SER A 31 -25.87 12.12 44.91
N GLN A 32 -25.77 11.57 43.70
CA GLN A 32 -24.55 10.98 43.13
C GLN A 32 -23.78 11.92 42.18
N ASP A 33 -24.29 13.12 41.92
CA ASP A 33 -23.66 14.08 41.00
C ASP A 33 -22.51 14.85 41.67
N LYS A 34 -21.35 14.95 40.99
CA LYS A 34 -20.21 15.76 41.46
C LYS A 34 -20.12 17.08 40.68
N GLY A 35 -19.80 18.18 41.37
CA GLY A 35 -19.59 19.48 40.73
C GLY A 35 -20.83 20.09 40.07
N LYS A 36 -20.76 20.36 38.75
CA LYS A 36 -21.82 21.01 37.95
C LYS A 36 -22.75 20.03 37.21
N GLU A 37 -22.59 18.74 37.44
CA GLU A 37 -23.41 17.69 36.82
C GLU A 37 -24.90 17.82 37.20
N LYS A 38 -25.79 17.40 36.29
CA LYS A 38 -27.25 17.39 36.45
C LYS A 38 -27.83 16.18 35.72
N ASN A 39 -27.65 15.00 36.28
CA ASN A 39 -28.07 13.73 35.65
C ASN A 39 -29.51 13.35 36.00
N GLY A 40 -30.09 13.98 37.02
CA GLY A 40 -31.50 13.85 37.37
C GLY A 40 -32.41 14.64 36.43
N TRP A 41 -33.64 14.17 36.24
CA TRP A 41 -34.67 14.90 35.51
C TRP A 41 -36.08 14.67 36.10
N TYR A 42 -36.96 15.66 35.92
CA TYR A 42 -38.37 15.55 36.23
C TYR A 42 -39.24 16.26 35.19
N VAL A 43 -40.47 15.77 35.03
CA VAL A 43 -41.61 16.42 34.37
C VAL A 43 -42.75 16.39 35.37
N VAL A 44 -43.26 17.56 35.75
CA VAL A 44 -44.44 17.69 36.63
C VAL A 44 -45.49 18.56 35.96
N HIS A 45 -46.75 18.17 36.12
CA HIS A 45 -47.91 18.90 35.64
C HIS A 45 -48.88 19.10 36.81
N GLU A 46 -49.51 20.26 36.83
CA GLU A 46 -50.51 20.63 37.84
C GLU A 46 -51.89 20.67 37.18
N GLN A 47 -52.90 20.15 37.88
CA GLN A 47 -54.29 20.28 37.46
C GLN A 47 -55.20 20.47 38.67
N CYS A 48 -56.02 21.53 38.63
CA CYS A 48 -57.13 21.70 39.57
C CYS A 48 -58.32 20.84 39.13
N THR A 49 -58.84 20.05 40.05
CA THR A 49 -60.08 19.28 39.89
C THR A 49 -61.30 20.20 39.97
N ALA A 50 -62.46 19.73 39.52
CA ALA A 50 -63.73 20.47 39.63
C ALA A 50 -64.14 20.77 41.10
N LYS A 51 -63.54 20.06 42.07
CA LYS A 51 -63.71 20.27 43.51
C LYS A 51 -62.70 21.28 44.11
N GLY A 52 -61.86 21.90 43.28
CA GLY A 52 -60.85 22.88 43.72
C GLY A 52 -59.57 22.26 44.28
N GLU A 53 -59.37 20.94 44.18
CA GLU A 53 -58.15 20.28 44.65
C GLU A 53 -57.07 20.25 43.56
N THR A 54 -55.83 20.61 43.91
CA THR A 54 -54.66 20.53 43.04
C THR A 54 -54.04 19.13 43.01
N LEU A 55 -54.00 18.51 41.83
CA LEU A 55 -53.30 17.26 41.56
C LEU A 55 -51.97 17.53 40.84
N ILE A 56 -50.89 16.91 41.32
CA ILE A 56 -49.58 16.93 40.66
C ILE A 56 -49.28 15.53 40.13
N PHE A 57 -48.97 15.44 38.84
CA PHE A 57 -48.65 14.19 38.17
C PHE A 57 -47.48 14.37 37.21
N GLY A 58 -46.83 13.27 36.83
CA GLY A 58 -45.65 13.33 35.97
C GLY A 58 -44.72 12.15 36.15
N ALA A 59 -43.46 12.34 35.78
CA ALA A 59 -42.42 11.32 35.86
C ALA A 59 -41.07 11.95 36.22
N PHE A 60 -40.20 11.17 36.80
CA PHE A 60 -38.84 11.55 37.18
C PHE A 60 -37.88 10.38 37.01
N GLY A 61 -36.59 10.66 36.94
CA GLY A 61 -35.58 9.61 36.77
C GLY A 61 -34.14 10.14 36.75
N ASP A 62 -33.21 9.22 36.48
CA ASP A 62 -31.78 9.51 36.33
C ASP A 62 -31.28 8.97 34.98
N TRP A 63 -30.61 9.83 34.21
CA TRP A 63 -30.04 9.48 32.91
C TRP A 63 -28.89 8.46 33.01
N ARG A 64 -28.23 8.31 34.17
CA ARG A 64 -27.17 7.32 34.38
C ARG A 64 -27.71 5.90 34.51
N SER A 65 -28.77 5.70 35.30
CA SER A 65 -29.37 4.38 35.48
C SER A 65 -30.32 4.01 34.34
N GLY A 66 -30.84 4.99 33.61
CA GLY A 66 -31.87 4.78 32.59
C GLY A 66 -33.25 4.45 33.17
N GLU A 67 -33.39 4.44 34.50
CA GLU A 67 -34.64 4.17 35.18
C GLU A 67 -35.53 5.42 35.24
N SER A 68 -36.84 5.21 35.05
CA SER A 68 -37.85 6.26 35.17
C SER A 68 -39.00 5.79 36.06
N GLN A 69 -39.45 6.66 36.96
CA GLN A 69 -40.59 6.42 37.83
C GLN A 69 -41.72 7.40 37.52
N LYS A 70 -42.95 6.90 37.58
CA LYS A 70 -44.14 7.74 37.54
C LYS A 70 -44.42 8.27 38.94
N ILE A 71 -44.77 9.54 39.04
CA ILE A 71 -45.23 10.14 40.30
C ILE A 71 -46.48 9.40 40.75
N LYS A 72 -46.40 8.75 41.90
CA LYS A 72 -47.51 8.01 42.50
C LYS A 72 -48.46 9.01 43.14
N VAL A 73 -49.73 8.98 42.73
CA VAL A 73 -50.82 9.75 43.32
C VAL A 73 -51.72 8.76 44.06
N LYS A 74 -52.15 9.05 45.30
CA LYS A 74 -53.05 8.16 46.07
C LYS A 74 -54.33 7.89 45.27
N ALA A 75 -54.63 6.60 45.08
CA ALA A 75 -55.54 6.07 44.04
C ALA A 75 -57.05 6.35 44.22
N GLY A 76 -57.46 7.31 45.05
CA GLY A 76 -58.86 7.46 45.50
C GLY A 76 -59.67 8.65 44.96
N ARG A 77 -59.15 9.47 44.03
CA ARG A 77 -59.75 10.79 43.74
C ARG A 77 -60.11 11.13 42.29
N MET A 78 -59.95 10.22 41.33
CA MET A 78 -60.21 10.52 39.92
C MET A 78 -61.40 9.72 39.38
N SER A 79 -62.41 10.41 38.83
CA SER A 79 -63.51 9.78 38.10
C SER A 79 -63.05 9.21 36.74
N SER A 80 -63.83 8.32 36.14
CA SER A 80 -63.56 7.78 34.80
C SER A 80 -63.50 8.89 33.73
N GLU A 81 -64.38 9.88 33.84
CA GLU A 81 -64.46 11.04 32.93
C GLU A 81 -63.23 11.96 33.06
N GLU A 82 -62.72 12.18 34.28
CA GLU A 82 -61.50 12.96 34.52
C GLU A 82 -60.25 12.30 33.93
N ARG A 83 -60.19 10.96 33.92
CA ARG A 83 -59.10 10.18 33.29
C ARG A 83 -59.13 10.27 31.76
N GLU A 84 -60.30 10.44 31.15
CA GLU A 84 -60.44 10.62 29.69
C GLU A 84 -60.04 12.02 29.25
N VAL A 85 -60.50 13.07 29.96
CA VAL A 85 -60.07 14.45 29.70
C VAL A 85 -58.55 14.61 29.86
N MET A 86 -57.96 13.93 30.86
CA MET A 86 -56.52 13.91 31.07
C MET A 86 -55.78 13.20 29.93
N ARG A 87 -56.29 12.06 29.44
CA ARG A 87 -55.72 11.37 28.27
C ARG A 87 -55.80 12.25 27.02
N ALA A 88 -56.94 12.89 26.77
CA ALA A 88 -57.13 13.78 25.62
C ALA A 88 -56.18 15.00 25.65
N ARG A 89 -56.01 15.65 26.81
CA ARG A 89 -55.04 16.76 26.97
C ARG A 89 -53.59 16.30 26.81
N GLN A 90 -53.24 15.12 27.37
CA GLN A 90 -51.91 14.54 27.17
C GLN A 90 -51.64 14.21 25.71
N GLU A 91 -52.64 13.71 24.99
CA GLU A 91 -52.56 13.36 23.57
C GLU A 91 -52.45 14.60 22.69
N GLU A 92 -53.20 15.67 22.98
CA GLU A 92 -53.08 16.95 22.29
C GLU A 92 -51.72 17.63 22.57
N ALA A 93 -51.26 17.64 23.83
CA ALA A 93 -49.94 18.16 24.18
C ALA A 93 -48.81 17.37 23.50
N LYS A 94 -48.92 16.03 23.46
CA LYS A 94 -48.00 15.16 22.70
C LYS A 94 -48.02 15.49 21.22
N ARG A 95 -49.20 15.68 20.61
CA ARG A 95 -49.34 16.04 19.20
C ARG A 95 -48.70 17.40 18.89
N ARG A 96 -48.96 18.43 19.70
CA ARG A 96 -48.34 19.76 19.55
C ARG A 96 -46.82 19.69 19.73
N ALA A 97 -46.33 18.96 20.73
CA ALA A 97 -44.89 18.77 20.95
C ALA A 97 -44.23 18.02 19.77
N ALA A 98 -44.89 16.99 19.24
CA ALA A 98 -44.43 16.26 18.06
C ALA A 98 -44.39 17.16 16.82
N GLU A 99 -45.39 18.02 16.62
CA GLU A 99 -45.43 18.98 15.51
C GLU A 99 -44.32 20.05 15.61
N ILE A 100 -44.07 20.59 16.80
CA ILE A 100 -42.96 21.52 17.05
C ILE A 100 -41.61 20.83 16.76
N SER A 101 -41.43 19.60 17.25
CA SER A 101 -40.22 18.80 17.03
C SER A 101 -40.01 18.50 15.54
N ALA A 102 -41.06 18.09 14.82
CA ALA A 102 -41.01 17.83 13.39
C ALA A 102 -40.65 19.08 12.57
N ASN A 103 -41.20 20.24 12.93
CA ASN A 103 -40.86 21.52 12.29
C ASN A 103 -39.41 21.94 12.58
N ALA A 104 -38.92 21.74 13.80
CA ALA A 104 -37.52 21.97 14.16
C ALA A 104 -36.58 21.04 13.38
N ALA A 105 -36.90 19.75 13.30
CA ALA A 105 -36.14 18.76 12.55
C ALA A 105 -36.07 19.08 11.06
N ARG A 106 -37.18 19.52 10.44
CA ARG A 106 -37.20 19.94 9.03
C ARG A 106 -36.28 21.15 8.78
N ARG A 107 -36.28 22.13 9.69
CA ARG A 107 -35.38 23.30 9.61
C ARG A 107 -33.92 22.88 9.80
N ALA A 108 -33.65 21.98 10.74
CA ALA A 108 -32.31 21.45 11.00
C ALA A 108 -31.77 20.67 9.80
N ALA A 109 -32.56 19.77 9.21
CA ALA A 109 -32.22 19.00 8.01
C ALA A 109 -31.84 19.91 6.83
N LYS A 110 -32.65 20.95 6.54
CA LYS A 110 -32.36 21.92 5.47
C LYS A 110 -31.04 22.66 5.70
N ARG A 111 -30.75 23.03 6.95
CA ARG A 111 -29.47 23.67 7.32
C ARG A 111 -28.29 22.71 7.22
N ALA A 112 -28.46 21.47 7.66
CA ALA A 112 -27.47 20.40 7.57
C ALA A 112 -27.06 20.15 6.11
N ALA A 113 -28.04 19.86 5.25
CA ALA A 113 -27.84 19.65 3.82
C ALA A 113 -27.16 20.86 3.16
N GLY A 114 -27.66 22.07 3.43
CA GLY A 114 -27.09 23.30 2.87
C GLY A 114 -25.65 23.57 3.29
N MET A 115 -25.28 23.25 4.54
CA MET A 115 -23.89 23.34 5.01
C MET A 115 -23.01 22.29 4.33
N PHE A 116 -23.48 21.04 4.27
CA PHE A 116 -22.73 19.92 3.70
C PHE A 116 -22.38 20.15 2.24
N THR A 117 -23.35 20.54 1.41
CA THR A 117 -23.15 20.81 -0.02
C THR A 117 -22.15 21.94 -0.28
N ARG A 118 -22.03 22.92 0.61
CA ARG A 118 -21.11 24.06 0.45
C ARG A 118 -19.66 23.73 0.82
N MET A 119 -19.44 22.65 1.58
CA MET A 119 -18.10 22.27 2.02
C MET A 119 -17.37 21.44 0.96
N PRO A 120 -16.04 21.56 0.84
CA PRO A 120 -15.24 20.80 -0.12
C PRO A 120 -15.22 19.29 0.14
N GLU A 121 -15.08 18.51 -0.94
CA GLU A 121 -14.95 17.03 -0.91
C GLU A 121 -13.55 16.56 -0.55
N LYS A 122 -12.54 17.40 -0.78
CA LYS A 122 -11.14 17.09 -0.50
C LYS A 122 -10.61 18.03 0.57
N GLY A 123 -9.82 17.50 1.48
CA GLY A 123 -9.21 18.25 2.58
C GLY A 123 -8.32 17.35 3.44
N ARG A 124 -7.79 17.92 4.52
CA ARG A 124 -6.99 17.21 5.53
C ARG A 124 -7.66 17.34 6.90
N SER A 125 -7.44 16.36 7.77
CA SER A 125 -7.91 16.41 9.16
C SER A 125 -6.99 15.59 10.05
N ASP A 126 -6.42 16.25 11.06
CA ASP A 126 -5.55 15.61 12.05
C ASP A 126 -6.24 14.48 12.82
N TYR A 127 -7.58 14.52 12.91
CA TYR A 127 -8.36 13.43 13.49
C TYR A 127 -8.25 12.15 12.66
N LEU A 128 -8.39 12.27 11.33
CA LEU A 128 -8.32 11.13 10.40
C LEU A 128 -6.90 10.56 10.37
N ASP A 129 -5.89 11.43 10.35
CA ASP A 129 -4.48 11.04 10.40
C ASP A 129 -4.15 10.30 11.71
N ARG A 130 -4.58 10.83 12.86
CA ARG A 130 -4.42 10.18 14.17
C ARG A 130 -5.12 8.82 14.26
N LYS A 131 -6.28 8.69 13.60
CA LYS A 131 -7.05 7.44 13.56
C LYS A 131 -6.62 6.51 12.42
N GLN A 132 -5.63 6.91 11.60
CA GLN A 132 -5.08 6.17 10.45
C GLN A 132 -6.13 5.77 9.40
N ILE A 133 -7.17 6.59 9.22
CA ILE A 133 -8.30 6.31 8.32
C ILE A 133 -8.48 7.41 7.28
N VAL A 134 -9.20 7.10 6.19
CA VAL A 134 -9.58 8.09 5.18
C VAL A 134 -11.03 8.56 5.34
N GLY A 135 -11.34 9.73 4.79
CA GLY A 135 -12.68 10.31 4.80
C GLY A 135 -13.60 9.75 3.71
N PHE A 136 -14.57 8.90 4.04
CA PHE A 136 -15.57 8.36 3.12
C PHE A 136 -16.90 9.09 3.21
N GLY A 137 -17.32 9.71 2.11
CA GLY A 137 -18.61 10.41 2.05
C GLY A 137 -18.70 11.61 3.00
N VAL A 138 -17.56 12.21 3.35
CA VAL A 138 -17.46 13.37 4.26
C VAL A 138 -17.16 14.65 3.50
N ARG A 139 -17.32 15.79 4.18
CA ARG A 139 -16.93 17.11 3.67
C ARG A 139 -16.01 17.80 4.66
N TYR A 140 -15.02 18.55 4.16
CA TYR A 140 -14.01 19.16 4.99
C TYR A 140 -14.34 20.62 5.29
N ALA A 141 -14.06 21.10 6.49
CA ALA A 141 -14.20 22.48 6.90
C ALA A 141 -12.81 23.11 7.08
N PRO A 142 -12.20 23.69 6.02
CA PRO A 142 -10.77 24.04 6.02
C PRO A 142 -10.39 25.08 7.09
N ARG A 143 -11.33 25.97 7.45
CA ARG A 143 -11.07 27.03 8.44
C ARG A 143 -10.88 26.49 9.86
N THR A 144 -11.47 25.35 10.18
CA THR A 144 -11.45 24.78 11.54
C THR A 144 -10.67 23.46 11.63
N GLY A 145 -10.24 22.90 10.49
CA GLY A 145 -9.63 21.56 10.43
C GLY A 145 -10.61 20.41 10.72
N ALA A 146 -11.90 20.72 10.90
CA ALA A 146 -12.94 19.74 11.15
C ALA A 146 -13.40 19.07 9.85
N PHE A 147 -14.03 17.91 9.96
CA PHE A 147 -14.80 17.32 8.86
C PHE A 147 -16.22 16.99 9.31
N LEU A 148 -17.10 16.88 8.33
CA LEU A 148 -18.55 16.72 8.48
C LEU A 148 -18.94 15.36 7.93
N VAL A 149 -19.54 14.52 8.77
CA VAL A 149 -20.16 13.25 8.38
C VAL A 149 -21.66 13.50 8.23
N PRO A 150 -22.26 13.22 7.07
CA PRO A 150 -23.69 13.40 6.88
C PRO A 150 -24.47 12.31 7.63
N MET A 151 -25.54 12.70 8.31
CA MET A 151 -26.47 11.77 8.94
C MET A 151 -27.74 11.76 8.09
N SER A 152 -28.02 10.63 7.44
CA SER A 152 -29.12 10.47 6.51
C SER A 152 -30.21 9.56 7.07
N ASN A 153 -31.45 9.80 6.67
CA ASN A 153 -32.55 8.87 6.94
C ASN A 153 -32.62 7.75 5.88
N VAL A 154 -33.60 6.84 6.01
CA VAL A 154 -33.83 5.72 5.06
C VAL A 154 -34.15 6.16 3.63
N ARG A 155 -34.45 7.44 3.40
CA ARG A 155 -34.71 8.03 2.08
C ARG A 155 -33.50 8.79 1.52
N ASP A 156 -32.32 8.61 2.12
CA ASP A 156 -31.07 9.30 1.79
C ASP A 156 -31.11 10.84 1.97
N GLU A 157 -32.06 11.34 2.75
CA GLU A 157 -32.14 12.76 3.07
C GLU A 157 -31.27 13.07 4.31
N ILE A 158 -30.38 14.07 4.18
CA ILE A 158 -29.55 14.53 5.31
C ILE A 158 -30.45 15.19 6.36
N VAL A 159 -30.53 14.56 7.54
CA VAL A 159 -31.29 15.04 8.71
C VAL A 159 -30.42 15.80 9.72
N GLY A 160 -29.11 15.61 9.66
CA GLY A 160 -28.12 16.24 10.54
C GLY A 160 -26.68 15.97 10.08
N LEU A 161 -25.71 16.54 10.78
CA LEU A 161 -24.28 16.32 10.58
C LEU A 161 -23.63 15.95 11.91
N GLN A 162 -22.72 14.98 11.87
CA GLN A 162 -21.72 14.84 12.93
C GLN A 162 -20.49 15.66 12.53
N VAL A 163 -20.15 16.64 13.36
CA VAL A 163 -18.95 17.47 13.22
C VAL A 163 -17.84 16.81 14.02
N VAL A 164 -16.72 16.53 13.36
CA VAL A 164 -15.53 15.92 13.98
C VAL A 164 -14.38 16.92 13.93
N PHE A 165 -13.88 17.30 15.09
CA PHE A 165 -12.83 18.29 15.29
C PHE A 165 -11.44 17.64 15.30
N PRO A 166 -10.37 18.36 14.91
CA PRO A 166 -9.01 17.80 14.87
C PRO A 166 -8.53 17.35 16.28
N THR A 167 -8.90 18.11 17.31
CA THR A 167 -8.57 17.86 18.71
C THR A 167 -9.82 17.99 19.59
N LYS A 168 -9.74 17.49 20.83
CA LYS A 168 -10.80 17.68 21.83
C LYS A 168 -10.92 19.15 22.16
N GLN A 169 -12.15 19.67 22.15
CA GLN A 169 -12.39 21.07 22.52
C GLN A 169 -12.24 21.25 24.04
N GLU A 170 -11.59 22.33 24.47
CA GLU A 170 -11.29 22.59 25.88
C GLU A 170 -12.55 22.79 26.75
N ASP A 171 -13.60 23.34 26.17
CA ASP A 171 -14.86 23.69 26.83
C ASP A 171 -15.76 22.46 27.09
N THR A 172 -15.77 21.51 26.16
CA THR A 172 -16.65 20.33 26.21
C THR A 172 -15.90 19.03 26.49
N GLY A 173 -14.57 19.01 26.33
CA GLY A 173 -13.72 17.81 26.42
C GLY A 173 -13.97 16.80 25.29
N ARG A 174 -14.72 17.19 24.25
CA ARG A 174 -15.16 16.30 23.16
C ARG A 174 -14.54 16.73 21.84
N ASP A 175 -14.25 15.75 20.99
CA ASP A 175 -13.79 15.96 19.60
C ASP A 175 -14.92 15.76 18.58
N LYS A 176 -16.15 15.47 19.03
CA LYS A 176 -17.31 15.22 18.17
C LYS A 176 -18.55 15.92 18.71
N SER A 177 -19.35 16.50 17.82
CA SER A 177 -20.65 17.08 18.15
C SER A 177 -21.68 16.84 17.04
N TYR A 178 -22.96 16.96 17.38
CA TYR A 178 -24.05 16.85 16.43
C TYR A 178 -24.61 18.23 16.11
N TRP A 179 -24.89 18.48 14.83
CA TRP A 179 -25.35 19.77 14.36
C TRP A 179 -26.33 19.61 13.18
N PRO A 180 -27.36 20.47 13.05
CA PRO A 180 -27.77 21.53 13.97
C PRO A 180 -28.60 21.04 15.16
N TYR A 181 -28.73 21.90 16.18
CA TYR A 181 -29.69 21.68 17.25
C TYR A 181 -31.11 21.47 16.70
N GLY A 182 -31.83 20.48 17.25
CA GLY A 182 -33.18 20.11 16.81
C GLY A 182 -33.21 19.10 15.65
N MET A 183 -32.07 18.57 15.21
CA MET A 183 -32.02 17.48 14.22
C MET A 183 -32.67 16.18 14.73
N SER A 184 -33.19 15.36 13.81
CA SER A 184 -33.71 14.03 14.11
C SER A 184 -32.58 13.01 14.08
N LYS A 185 -32.09 12.57 15.24
CA LYS A 185 -30.98 11.62 15.35
C LYS A 185 -31.42 10.16 15.20
N GLU A 186 -32.59 9.82 15.74
CA GLU A 186 -33.10 8.44 15.75
C GLU A 186 -33.29 7.92 14.32
N GLY A 187 -32.73 6.73 14.06
CA GLY A 187 -32.72 6.08 12.75
C GLY A 187 -31.79 6.73 11.72
N ALA A 188 -31.05 7.79 12.07
CA ALA A 188 -30.11 8.41 11.16
C ALA A 188 -28.81 7.60 11.08
N PHE A 189 -28.26 7.42 9.89
CA PHE A 189 -27.04 6.65 9.63
C PHE A 189 -26.15 7.33 8.60
N HIS A 190 -24.91 6.87 8.49
CA HIS A 190 -24.01 7.18 7.37
C HIS A 190 -23.58 5.90 6.68
N LEU A 191 -23.69 5.83 5.35
CA LEU A 191 -23.22 4.69 4.58
C LEU A 191 -21.82 4.95 4.03
N ILE A 192 -20.95 3.97 4.21
CA ILE A 192 -19.60 3.92 3.67
C ILE A 192 -19.54 2.72 2.70
N GLY A 193 -18.95 2.93 1.53
CA GLY A 193 -18.78 1.89 0.52
C GLY A 193 -19.87 1.86 -0.55
N PRO A 194 -19.77 0.92 -1.51
CA PRO A 194 -20.72 0.79 -2.60
C PRO A 194 -22.08 0.27 -2.10
N HIS A 195 -23.07 0.25 -2.99
CA HIS A 195 -24.31 -0.51 -2.75
C HIS A 195 -23.95 -2.01 -2.73
N PRO A 196 -24.37 -2.77 -1.71
CA PRO A 196 -24.05 -4.19 -1.62
C PRO A 196 -24.77 -4.99 -2.70
N ASP A 197 -24.10 -6.00 -3.26
CA ASP A 197 -24.75 -6.98 -4.12
C ASP A 197 -25.60 -7.96 -3.30
N PRO A 198 -26.64 -8.61 -3.88
CA PRO A 198 -27.45 -9.59 -3.16
C PRO A 198 -26.58 -10.71 -2.54
N GLY A 199 -26.71 -10.90 -1.22
CA GLY A 199 -25.93 -11.88 -0.46
C GLY A 199 -24.60 -11.36 0.08
N GLU A 200 -24.16 -10.16 -0.32
CA GLU A 200 -23.00 -9.49 0.25
C GLU A 200 -23.33 -8.95 1.66
N PRO A 201 -22.46 -9.12 2.67
CA PRO A 201 -22.73 -8.64 4.02
C PRO A 201 -22.72 -7.12 4.11
N VAL A 202 -23.64 -6.58 4.92
CA VAL A 202 -23.63 -5.19 5.35
C VAL A 202 -23.20 -5.12 6.81
N LEU A 203 -22.13 -4.39 7.06
CA LEU A 203 -21.62 -4.16 8.41
C LEU A 203 -22.35 -2.99 9.05
N VAL A 204 -22.60 -3.05 10.36
CA VAL A 204 -23.19 -1.96 11.14
C VAL A 204 -22.31 -1.69 12.36
N CYS A 205 -21.94 -0.44 12.59
CA CYS A 205 -21.08 -0.06 13.73
C CYS A 205 -21.53 1.25 14.37
N GLU A 206 -21.03 1.56 15.57
CA GLU A 206 -21.37 2.80 16.27
C GLU A 206 -20.60 4.01 15.73
N GLY A 207 -19.27 3.95 15.76
CA GLY A 207 -18.41 5.09 15.43
C GLY A 207 -18.09 5.21 13.93
N TYR A 208 -17.97 6.44 13.45
CA TYR A 208 -17.49 6.70 12.08
C TYR A 208 -16.07 6.16 11.84
N ALA A 209 -15.17 6.30 12.82
CA ALA A 209 -13.80 5.83 12.69
C ALA A 209 -13.71 4.29 12.60
N THR A 210 -14.50 3.61 13.44
CA THR A 210 -14.76 2.16 13.36
C THR A 210 -15.26 1.78 11.98
N GLY A 211 -16.27 2.49 11.46
CA GLY A 211 -16.85 2.22 10.15
C GLY A 211 -15.88 2.40 8.98
N ALA A 212 -15.06 3.45 9.02
CA ALA A 212 -14.01 3.68 8.04
C ALA A 212 -12.94 2.57 8.07
N SER A 213 -12.51 2.14 9.26
CA SER A 213 -11.56 1.03 9.43
C SER A 213 -12.12 -0.29 8.90
N LEU A 214 -13.38 -0.60 9.21
CA LEU A 214 -14.08 -1.80 8.72
C LEU A 214 -14.16 -1.80 7.19
N HIS A 215 -14.53 -0.68 6.57
CA HIS A 215 -14.58 -0.57 5.11
C HIS A 215 -13.19 -0.65 4.47
N MET A 216 -12.18 0.01 5.03
CA MET A 216 -10.80 -0.09 4.54
C MET A 216 -10.26 -1.52 4.59
N ALA A 217 -10.61 -2.29 5.63
CA ALA A 217 -10.16 -3.67 5.81
C ALA A 217 -10.89 -4.68 4.91
N THR A 218 -12.20 -4.49 4.71
CA THR A 218 -13.07 -5.51 4.07
C THR A 218 -13.60 -5.13 2.70
N SER A 219 -13.59 -3.83 2.37
CA SER A 219 -14.27 -3.22 1.21
C SER A 219 -15.80 -3.39 1.19
N LEU A 220 -16.41 -3.94 2.24
CA LEU A 220 -17.85 -4.15 2.37
C LEU A 220 -18.59 -2.84 2.69
N THR A 221 -19.89 -2.79 2.39
CA THR A 221 -20.76 -1.69 2.79
C THR A 221 -20.88 -1.61 4.32
N VAL A 222 -20.70 -0.41 4.89
CA VAL A 222 -20.79 -0.17 6.34
C VAL A 222 -21.80 0.93 6.66
N ALA A 223 -22.73 0.65 7.57
CA ALA A 223 -23.66 1.60 8.14
C ALA A 223 -23.20 2.07 9.52
N VAL A 224 -22.93 3.36 9.66
CA VAL A 224 -22.54 3.99 10.92
C VAL A 224 -23.79 4.49 11.65
N ALA A 225 -24.04 3.99 12.85
CA ALA A 225 -25.22 4.31 13.67
C ALA A 225 -25.00 5.48 14.64
N PHE A 226 -23.76 5.96 14.79
CA PHE A 226 -23.32 7.08 15.64
C PHE A 226 -23.38 6.88 17.16
N ASP A 227 -24.21 5.96 17.68
CA ASP A 227 -24.24 5.54 19.08
C ASP A 227 -24.98 4.21 19.27
N ALA A 228 -24.68 3.53 20.38
CA ALA A 228 -25.27 2.26 20.77
C ALA A 228 -26.81 2.26 20.81
N GLY A 229 -27.44 3.36 21.25
CA GLY A 229 -28.90 3.47 21.33
C GLY A 229 -29.59 3.49 19.96
N ASN A 230 -28.88 3.87 18.92
CA ASN A 230 -29.39 3.96 17.56
C ASN A 230 -29.16 2.67 16.73
N LEU A 231 -28.31 1.76 17.20
CA LEU A 231 -27.94 0.51 16.50
C LEU A 231 -29.16 -0.27 16.02
N LEU A 232 -30.12 -0.59 16.90
CA LEU A 232 -31.28 -1.41 16.56
C LEU A 232 -32.13 -0.77 15.44
N VAL A 233 -32.35 0.55 15.51
CA VAL A 233 -33.16 1.27 14.52
C VAL A 233 -32.47 1.27 13.17
N VAL A 234 -31.16 1.50 13.15
CA VAL A 234 -30.34 1.45 11.92
C VAL A 234 -30.27 0.03 11.36
N CYS A 235 -30.11 -1.00 12.19
CA CYS A 235 -30.14 -2.40 11.72
C CYS A 235 -31.47 -2.76 11.06
N LYS A 236 -32.61 -2.32 11.62
CA LYS A 236 -33.93 -2.51 11.00
C LYS A 236 -34.02 -1.81 9.65
N ALA A 237 -33.54 -0.56 9.57
CA ALA A 237 -33.47 0.19 8.32
C ALA A 237 -32.59 -0.52 7.27
N MET A 238 -31.42 -1.05 7.66
CA MET A 238 -30.55 -1.78 6.74
C MET A 238 -31.17 -3.10 6.29
N ARG A 239 -31.90 -3.79 7.17
CA ARG A 239 -32.65 -5.00 6.83
C ARG A 239 -33.76 -4.75 5.81
N GLU A 240 -34.46 -3.64 5.94
CA GLU A 240 -35.50 -3.21 4.99
C GLU A 240 -34.89 -2.78 3.65
N ARG A 241 -33.80 -2.01 3.69
CA ARG A 241 -33.14 -1.46 2.49
C ARG A 241 -32.39 -2.51 1.68
N PHE A 242 -31.68 -3.42 2.35
CA PHE A 242 -30.81 -4.43 1.74
C PHE A 242 -31.34 -5.83 2.05
N ALA A 243 -32.56 -6.09 1.55
CA ALA A 243 -33.20 -7.40 1.70
C ALA A 243 -32.30 -8.50 1.10
N GLY A 244 -32.08 -9.58 1.86
CA GLY A 244 -31.21 -10.69 1.45
C GLY A 244 -29.71 -10.54 1.74
N CYS A 245 -29.26 -9.37 2.22
CA CYS A 245 -27.87 -9.18 2.66
C CYS A 245 -27.69 -9.62 4.14
N PRO A 246 -26.67 -10.44 4.48
CA PRO A 246 -26.34 -10.71 5.88
C PRO A 246 -26.02 -9.41 6.62
N LEU A 247 -26.50 -9.27 7.87
CA LEU A 247 -26.17 -8.11 8.71
C LEU A 247 -25.18 -8.54 9.78
N ILE A 248 -24.07 -7.80 9.89
CA ILE A 248 -23.04 -8.04 10.90
C ILE A 248 -22.86 -6.77 11.71
N ILE A 249 -23.10 -6.87 13.01
CA ILE A 249 -23.01 -5.75 13.93
C ILE A 249 -21.62 -5.81 14.57
N CYS A 250 -20.76 -4.90 14.13
CA CYS A 250 -19.43 -4.70 14.66
C CYS A 250 -19.53 -3.78 15.88
N ARG A 251 -19.54 -4.39 17.06
CA ARG A 251 -19.75 -3.68 18.33
C ARG A 251 -18.44 -3.16 18.91
N ASP A 252 -18.56 -2.09 19.68
CA ASP A 252 -17.51 -1.66 20.60
C ASP A 252 -17.50 -2.59 21.83
N ASP A 253 -16.34 -2.74 22.47
CA ASP A 253 -16.13 -3.56 23.65
C ASP A 253 -15.90 -2.68 24.89
N ASP A 254 -17.01 -2.25 25.49
CA ASP A 254 -17.07 -1.38 26.66
C ASP A 254 -16.86 -2.13 28.00
N TRP A 255 -15.88 -3.04 28.04
CA TRP A 255 -15.67 -3.99 29.14
C TRP A 255 -15.47 -3.38 30.54
N LYS A 256 -15.15 -2.08 30.63
CA LYS A 256 -14.94 -1.35 31.90
C LYS A 256 -16.19 -0.66 32.43
N THR A 257 -17.30 -0.71 31.71
CA THR A 257 -18.53 -0.06 32.17
C THR A 257 -19.14 -0.89 33.31
N THR A 258 -19.71 -0.21 34.30
CA THR A 258 -20.39 -0.85 35.43
C THR A 258 -21.81 -0.34 35.56
N LYS A 259 -22.72 -1.22 35.98
CA LYS A 259 -24.06 -0.81 36.39
C LYS A 259 -23.99 0.05 37.66
N PRO A 260 -25.06 0.81 37.98
CA PRO A 260 -25.15 1.59 39.22
C PRO A 260 -24.95 0.76 40.50
N ASN A 261 -25.18 -0.55 40.45
CA ASN A 261 -24.97 -1.49 41.55
C ASN A 261 -23.51 -2.00 41.67
N GLY A 262 -22.60 -1.57 40.78
CA GLY A 262 -21.19 -1.96 40.77
C GLY A 262 -20.86 -3.19 39.90
N ASP A 263 -21.85 -3.88 39.34
CA ASP A 263 -21.62 -5.05 38.49
C ASP A 263 -21.02 -4.65 37.14
N ALA A 264 -20.13 -5.48 36.60
CA ALA A 264 -19.62 -5.31 35.25
C ALA A 264 -20.76 -5.36 34.23
N TRP A 265 -20.78 -4.41 33.29
CA TRP A 265 -21.83 -4.28 32.29
C TRP A 265 -21.26 -3.74 30.99
N ASN A 266 -21.49 -4.43 29.88
CA ASN A 266 -21.04 -4.00 28.56
C ASN A 266 -22.27 -3.56 27.73
N PRO A 267 -22.58 -2.24 27.70
CA PRO A 267 -23.75 -1.73 26.98
C PRO A 267 -23.66 -1.95 25.46
N GLY A 268 -22.46 -1.88 24.86
CA GLY A 268 -22.23 -2.18 23.45
C GLY A 268 -22.57 -3.62 23.11
N GLU A 269 -22.16 -4.56 23.95
CA GLU A 269 -22.52 -5.99 23.86
C GLU A 269 -24.03 -6.23 23.93
N GLU A 270 -24.69 -5.71 24.96
CA GLU A 270 -26.13 -5.95 25.18
C GLU A 270 -26.96 -5.43 24.00
N LYS A 271 -26.69 -4.20 23.54
CA LYS A 271 -27.44 -3.58 22.45
C LYS A 271 -27.16 -4.23 21.10
N ALA A 272 -25.91 -4.58 20.82
CA ALA A 272 -25.55 -5.28 19.59
C ALA A 272 -26.20 -6.67 19.52
N ASN A 273 -26.15 -7.44 20.62
CA ASN A 273 -26.78 -8.76 20.69
C ASN A 273 -28.31 -8.68 20.54
N ASN A 274 -28.95 -7.70 21.19
CA ASN A 274 -30.38 -7.46 21.03
C ASN A 274 -30.74 -7.07 19.59
N ALA A 275 -29.93 -6.20 18.96
CA ALA A 275 -30.12 -5.82 17.56
C ALA A 275 -29.97 -7.02 16.62
N ALA A 276 -28.92 -7.82 16.79
CA ALA A 276 -28.67 -9.03 16.01
C ALA A 276 -29.82 -10.03 16.12
N LEU A 277 -30.31 -10.27 17.34
CA LEU A 277 -31.43 -11.18 17.60
C LEU A 277 -32.70 -10.74 16.86
N ILE A 278 -33.03 -9.44 16.92
CA ILE A 278 -34.25 -8.90 16.30
C ILE A 278 -34.18 -8.91 14.78
N VAL A 279 -33.02 -8.63 14.19
CA VAL A 279 -32.88 -8.51 12.72
C VAL A 279 -32.34 -9.77 12.03
N GLY A 280 -32.06 -10.84 12.78
CA GLY A 280 -31.41 -12.04 12.26
C GLY A 280 -30.00 -11.75 11.73
N GLY A 281 -29.20 -11.01 12.50
CA GLY A 281 -27.81 -10.67 12.20
C GLY A 281 -26.82 -11.42 13.08
N GLN A 282 -25.53 -11.18 12.85
CA GLN A 282 -24.43 -11.67 13.68
C GLN A 282 -23.75 -10.51 14.40
N VAL A 283 -23.02 -10.78 15.48
CA VAL A 283 -22.25 -9.79 16.22
C VAL A 283 -20.78 -10.16 16.18
N VAL A 284 -19.92 -9.16 15.98
CA VAL A 284 -18.47 -9.32 16.08
C VAL A 284 -17.90 -8.21 16.96
N ALA A 285 -16.95 -8.57 17.81
CA ALA A 285 -16.21 -7.65 18.68
C ALA A 285 -14.71 -7.73 18.34
N PRO A 286 -13.95 -6.64 18.53
CA PRO A 286 -12.52 -6.65 18.30
C PRO A 286 -11.80 -7.50 19.36
N ILE A 287 -10.88 -8.36 18.91
CA ILE A 287 -10.01 -9.19 19.75
C ILE A 287 -8.57 -8.70 19.56
N PHE A 288 -7.86 -8.40 20.64
CA PHE A 288 -6.49 -7.89 20.59
C PHE A 288 -5.48 -9.00 20.95
N SER A 289 -4.38 -9.11 20.20
CA SER A 289 -3.33 -10.10 20.39
C SER A 289 -2.20 -9.57 21.29
N GLY A 290 -2.41 -9.56 22.61
CA GLY A 290 -1.39 -9.16 23.59
C GLY A 290 -1.95 -8.59 24.90
N GLU A 291 -1.09 -7.94 25.71
CA GLU A 291 -1.54 -7.14 26.86
C GLU A 291 -2.34 -5.92 26.36
N ARG A 292 -3.66 -5.98 26.53
CA ARG A 292 -4.59 -4.96 26.04
C ARG A 292 -4.41 -3.64 26.78
N GLU A 293 -4.12 -2.57 26.05
CA GLU A 293 -4.14 -1.23 26.64
C GLU A 293 -5.54 -0.87 27.15
N ALA A 294 -5.57 -0.15 28.28
CA ALA A 294 -6.77 0.28 28.98
C ALA A 294 -7.82 1.04 28.13
N LYS A 295 -7.42 1.57 26.97
CA LYS A 295 -8.19 2.45 26.08
C LYS A 295 -8.66 1.78 24.79
N TRP A 296 -8.27 0.52 24.53
CA TRP A 296 -8.62 -0.18 23.30
C TRP A 296 -9.99 -0.84 23.42
N THR A 297 -10.97 -0.30 22.68
CA THR A 297 -12.37 -0.73 22.79
C THR A 297 -13.02 -1.01 21.45
N ASP A 298 -12.52 -0.47 20.34
CA ASP A 298 -13.20 -0.58 19.03
C ASP A 298 -12.30 -1.16 17.91
N PHE A 299 -12.89 -1.45 16.74
CA PHE A 299 -12.13 -1.95 15.58
C PHE A 299 -11.15 -0.92 14.99
N ASN A 300 -11.33 0.37 15.26
CA ASN A 300 -10.32 1.35 14.86
C ASN A 300 -9.09 1.25 15.76
N ASP A 301 -9.26 0.99 17.06
CA ASP A 301 -8.13 0.76 17.95
C ASP A 301 -7.39 -0.54 17.55
N LEU A 302 -8.11 -1.59 17.15
CA LEU A 302 -7.51 -2.81 16.60
C LEU A 302 -6.74 -2.54 15.30
N HIS A 303 -7.31 -1.72 14.40
CA HIS A 303 -6.61 -1.28 13.20
C HIS A 303 -5.31 -0.53 13.53
N VAL A 304 -5.34 0.44 14.45
CA VAL A 304 -4.15 1.22 14.80
C VAL A 304 -3.08 0.36 15.51
N ALA A 305 -3.50 -0.62 16.31
CA ALA A 305 -2.60 -1.48 17.07
C ALA A 305 -1.99 -2.63 16.23
N GLU A 306 -2.80 -3.31 15.41
CA GLU A 306 -2.44 -4.58 14.77
C GLU A 306 -2.61 -4.57 13.23
N GLY A 307 -3.05 -3.43 12.67
CA GLY A 307 -3.23 -3.24 11.23
C GLY A 307 -4.60 -3.68 10.70
N LEU A 308 -4.88 -3.29 9.45
CA LEU A 308 -6.15 -3.61 8.76
C LEU A 308 -6.37 -5.11 8.56
N GLU A 309 -5.31 -5.91 8.42
CA GLU A 309 -5.42 -7.36 8.25
C GLU A 309 -5.99 -8.06 9.50
N ALA A 310 -5.67 -7.57 10.71
CA ALA A 310 -6.26 -8.09 11.94
C ALA A 310 -7.78 -7.86 11.99
N VAL A 311 -8.22 -6.66 11.59
CA VAL A 311 -9.64 -6.30 11.46
C VAL A 311 -10.32 -7.16 10.39
N ARG A 312 -9.71 -7.26 9.20
CA ARG A 312 -10.23 -8.04 8.07
C ARG A 312 -10.46 -9.49 8.47
N ARG A 313 -9.46 -10.13 9.08
CA ARG A 313 -9.52 -11.53 9.52
C ARG A 313 -10.67 -11.77 10.49
N GLN A 314 -10.87 -10.89 11.48
CA GLN A 314 -11.91 -11.07 12.50
C GLN A 314 -13.32 -10.85 11.95
N VAL A 315 -13.51 -9.81 11.13
CA VAL A 315 -14.82 -9.52 10.54
C VAL A 315 -15.21 -10.59 9.53
N LEU A 316 -14.28 -11.01 8.66
CA LEU A 316 -14.54 -12.05 7.67
C LEU A 316 -14.75 -13.43 8.31
N ALA A 317 -14.21 -13.69 9.50
CA ALA A 317 -14.50 -14.90 10.28
C ALA A 317 -15.95 -14.97 10.80
N VAL A 318 -16.67 -13.85 10.83
CA VAL A 318 -18.10 -13.81 11.20
C VAL A 318 -19.00 -13.80 9.97
N VAL A 319 -18.61 -13.09 8.90
CA VAL A 319 -19.23 -13.19 7.56
C VAL A 319 -19.32 -14.65 7.10
N LYS A 320 -18.28 -15.41 7.40
CA LYS A 320 -18.16 -16.84 7.15
C LYS A 320 -17.99 -17.49 8.52
N PRO A 321 -19.08 -17.76 9.29
CA PRO A 321 -18.91 -18.44 10.57
C PRO A 321 -18.07 -19.70 10.33
N PRO A 322 -17.12 -20.04 11.22
CA PRO A 322 -16.46 -21.32 11.12
C PRO A 322 -17.57 -22.35 11.22
N ALA A 323 -17.87 -22.98 10.09
CA ALA A 323 -18.90 -23.96 10.07
C ALA A 323 -18.46 -25.10 10.98
N ALA A 324 -19.38 -25.60 11.79
CA ALA A 324 -19.12 -26.74 12.65
C ALA A 324 -18.58 -27.97 11.87
N GLY A 325 -18.70 -28.00 10.53
CA GLY A 325 -18.17 -29.02 9.61
C GLY A 325 -17.00 -28.60 8.69
N GLY A 326 -16.41 -27.40 8.84
CA GLY A 326 -15.24 -26.93 8.08
C GLY A 326 -15.55 -26.13 6.80
N TRP A 327 -14.53 -25.84 5.98
CA TRP A 327 -14.63 -24.94 4.81
C TRP A 327 -15.66 -25.38 3.75
N LYS A 328 -16.02 -26.67 3.70
CA LYS A 328 -16.99 -27.23 2.73
C LYS A 328 -18.40 -26.69 2.93
N ASP A 329 -18.73 -26.24 4.14
CA ASP A 329 -20.02 -25.65 4.46
C ASP A 329 -20.11 -24.18 4.00
N LEU A 330 -18.97 -23.54 3.68
CA LEU A 330 -18.90 -22.21 3.09
C LEU A 330 -19.13 -22.22 1.57
N LEU A 331 -19.30 -23.40 0.97
CA LEU A 331 -19.57 -23.52 -0.45
C LEU A 331 -21.01 -23.12 -0.77
N ALA A 332 -21.17 -22.17 -1.69
CA ALA A 332 -22.46 -21.70 -2.15
C ALA A 332 -23.22 -22.81 -2.91
N ARG A 333 -24.47 -23.03 -2.53
CA ARG A 333 -25.35 -24.08 -3.08
C ARG A 333 -26.65 -23.48 -3.63
N SER A 334 -27.19 -24.08 -4.68
CA SER A 334 -28.53 -23.78 -5.18
C SER A 334 -29.60 -24.27 -4.21
N GLU A 335 -30.86 -23.89 -4.45
CA GLU A 335 -32.02 -24.38 -3.70
C GLU A 335 -32.15 -25.92 -3.72
N SER A 336 -31.64 -26.58 -4.77
CA SER A 336 -31.57 -28.04 -4.89
C SER A 336 -30.37 -28.68 -4.16
N GLY A 337 -29.53 -27.90 -3.48
CA GLY A 337 -28.35 -28.35 -2.74
C GLY A 337 -27.09 -28.57 -3.59
N ALA A 338 -27.18 -28.39 -4.91
CA ALA A 338 -26.04 -28.52 -5.82
C ALA A 338 -25.07 -27.32 -5.70
N LEU A 339 -23.77 -27.55 -5.91
CA LEU A 339 -22.78 -26.46 -5.86
C LEU A 339 -22.99 -25.47 -7.02
N ILE A 340 -22.97 -24.18 -6.69
CA ILE A 340 -23.10 -23.12 -7.69
C ILE A 340 -21.79 -22.99 -8.46
N ALA A 341 -21.91 -22.93 -9.79
CA ALA A 341 -20.80 -22.74 -10.71
C ALA A 341 -20.32 -21.27 -10.71
N HIS A 342 -19.61 -20.87 -9.65
CA HIS A 342 -19.10 -19.51 -9.46
C HIS A 342 -17.62 -19.54 -9.02
N MET A 343 -16.86 -18.50 -9.37
CA MET A 343 -15.43 -18.37 -9.04
C MET A 343 -15.16 -18.56 -7.53
N GLN A 344 -15.97 -17.95 -6.67
CA GLN A 344 -15.79 -18.03 -5.20
C GLN A 344 -15.77 -19.48 -4.68
N ASN A 345 -16.60 -20.37 -5.23
CA ASN A 345 -16.58 -21.79 -4.85
C ASN A 345 -15.31 -22.49 -5.32
N VAL A 346 -14.81 -22.13 -6.51
CA VAL A 346 -13.55 -22.66 -7.02
C VAL A 346 -12.39 -22.21 -6.15
N GLU A 347 -12.33 -20.93 -5.81
CA GLU A 347 -11.33 -20.36 -4.90
C GLU A 347 -11.34 -21.05 -3.54
N LEU A 348 -12.51 -21.16 -2.91
CA LEU A 348 -12.68 -21.86 -1.62
C LEU A 348 -12.16 -23.31 -1.69
N ILE A 349 -12.46 -24.04 -2.77
CA ILE A 349 -11.95 -25.40 -2.94
C ILE A 349 -10.43 -25.41 -3.11
N LEU A 350 -9.89 -24.60 -4.03
CA LEU A 350 -8.46 -24.60 -4.33
C LEU A 350 -7.60 -24.11 -3.16
N ALA A 351 -8.12 -23.19 -2.34
CA ALA A 351 -7.42 -22.66 -1.17
C ALA A 351 -7.42 -23.61 0.04
N ASN A 352 -8.45 -24.46 0.20
CA ASN A 352 -8.68 -25.21 1.44
C ASN A 352 -8.69 -26.74 1.30
N ASP A 353 -8.84 -27.28 0.10
CA ASP A 353 -8.71 -28.73 -0.10
C ASP A 353 -7.25 -29.15 0.09
N GLU A 354 -7.01 -30.06 1.04
CA GLU A 354 -5.66 -30.54 1.40
C GLU A 354 -4.87 -31.07 0.20
N ARG A 355 -5.55 -31.59 -0.82
CA ARG A 355 -4.91 -32.05 -2.06
C ARG A 355 -4.25 -30.91 -2.82
N TRP A 356 -4.80 -29.69 -2.72
CA TRP A 356 -4.30 -28.47 -3.33
C TRP A 356 -3.31 -27.69 -2.46
N ALA A 357 -3.15 -28.05 -1.19
CA ALA A 357 -2.22 -27.39 -0.27
C ALA A 357 -0.80 -27.32 -0.84
N GLY A 358 -0.25 -26.10 -0.92
CA GLY A 358 1.09 -25.83 -1.45
C GLY A 358 1.28 -26.15 -2.94
N VAL A 359 0.21 -26.31 -3.71
CA VAL A 359 0.30 -26.54 -5.17
C VAL A 359 0.43 -25.20 -5.89
N ILE A 360 -0.54 -24.29 -5.71
CA ILE A 360 -0.66 -23.05 -6.48
C ILE A 360 0.05 -21.91 -5.74
N SER A 361 0.96 -21.21 -6.42
CA SER A 361 1.65 -20.05 -5.83
C SER A 361 2.04 -19.03 -6.89
N TYR A 362 2.18 -17.77 -6.47
CA TYR A 362 2.66 -16.69 -7.33
C TYR A 362 4.14 -16.42 -7.06
N SER A 363 4.97 -16.50 -8.10
CA SER A 363 6.37 -16.10 -8.00
C SER A 363 6.48 -14.59 -8.19
N ALA A 364 6.78 -13.85 -7.11
CA ALA A 364 6.99 -12.40 -7.16
C ALA A 364 8.22 -12.00 -7.99
N PHE A 365 9.10 -12.95 -8.33
CA PHE A 365 10.30 -12.71 -9.12
C PHE A 365 10.02 -12.77 -10.63
N SER A 366 9.32 -13.82 -11.09
CA SER A 366 8.94 -13.99 -12.50
C SER A 366 7.55 -13.42 -12.83
N SER A 367 6.78 -13.07 -11.80
CA SER A 367 5.36 -12.70 -11.87
C SER A 367 4.48 -13.74 -12.57
N LYS A 368 4.84 -15.01 -12.43
CA LYS A 368 4.09 -16.13 -12.98
C LYS A 368 3.40 -16.90 -11.86
N ILE A 369 2.26 -17.49 -12.20
CA ILE A 369 1.65 -18.52 -11.38
C ILE A 369 2.40 -19.82 -11.65
N VAL A 370 2.77 -20.53 -10.59
CA VAL A 370 3.55 -21.76 -10.64
C VAL A 370 2.94 -22.84 -9.77
N LYS A 371 3.25 -24.09 -10.12
CA LYS A 371 2.97 -25.30 -9.36
C LYS A 371 4.21 -25.70 -8.57
N LEU A 372 4.18 -25.53 -7.25
CA LEU A 372 5.29 -25.94 -6.37
C LEU A 372 5.25 -27.45 -6.04
N ARG A 373 4.10 -28.08 -6.23
CA ARG A 373 3.89 -29.52 -6.07
C ARG A 373 3.03 -30.07 -7.22
N ALA A 374 3.10 -31.37 -7.45
CA ALA A 374 2.20 -32.04 -8.39
C ALA A 374 0.73 -31.79 -7.99
N ALA A 375 -0.07 -31.35 -8.96
CA ALA A 375 -1.47 -31.05 -8.74
C ALA A 375 -2.32 -32.34 -8.58
N PRO A 376 -3.50 -32.27 -7.96
CA PRO A 376 -4.38 -33.43 -7.72
C PRO A 376 -4.87 -34.15 -8.99
N TYR A 377 -4.82 -33.49 -10.15
CA TYR A 377 -5.13 -34.09 -11.44
C TYR A 377 -3.94 -34.81 -12.09
N GLY A 378 -2.77 -34.84 -11.43
CA GLY A 378 -1.50 -35.38 -11.96
C GLY A 378 -0.59 -34.33 -12.62
N GLY A 379 0.56 -34.77 -13.14
CA GLY A 379 1.57 -33.90 -13.77
C GLY A 379 2.73 -33.52 -12.85
N GLY A 380 3.56 -32.58 -13.30
CA GLY A 380 4.75 -32.10 -12.60
C GLY A 380 4.61 -30.69 -12.02
N THR A 381 5.68 -30.22 -11.38
CA THR A 381 5.89 -28.83 -10.95
C THR A 381 6.25 -27.93 -12.14
N GLY A 382 6.25 -26.61 -11.92
CA GLY A 382 6.66 -25.61 -12.93
C GLY A 382 5.57 -24.59 -13.24
N ASP A 383 5.71 -23.87 -14.34
CA ASP A 383 4.76 -22.81 -14.74
C ASP A 383 3.32 -23.36 -14.87
N TRP A 384 2.36 -22.58 -14.40
CA TRP A 384 0.93 -22.84 -14.64
C TRP A 384 0.61 -22.46 -16.08
N ALA A 385 0.11 -23.42 -16.86
CA ALA A 385 -0.21 -23.26 -18.28
C ALA A 385 -1.72 -23.37 -18.52
N ASP A 386 -2.20 -22.90 -19.68
CA ASP A 386 -3.63 -22.92 -20.04
C ASP A 386 -4.27 -24.32 -19.92
N ILE A 387 -3.50 -25.39 -20.14
CA ILE A 387 -3.96 -26.77 -19.99
C ILE A 387 -4.31 -27.11 -18.53
N ASP A 388 -3.66 -26.46 -17.57
CA ASP A 388 -3.90 -26.68 -16.15
C ASP A 388 -5.27 -26.14 -15.73
N ASP A 389 -5.74 -25.03 -16.32
CA ASP A 389 -7.11 -24.53 -16.09
C ASP A 389 -8.16 -25.56 -16.51
N VAL A 390 -7.97 -26.16 -17.69
CA VAL A 390 -8.86 -27.21 -18.21
C VAL A 390 -8.82 -28.46 -17.32
N ARG A 391 -7.64 -28.81 -16.80
CA ARG A 391 -7.47 -29.94 -15.88
C ARG A 391 -8.13 -29.68 -14.52
N VAL A 392 -8.08 -28.45 -14.00
CA VAL A 392 -8.83 -28.04 -12.80
C VAL A 392 -10.33 -28.17 -13.06
N MET A 393 -10.85 -27.68 -14.18
CA MET A 393 -12.27 -27.82 -14.53
C MET A 393 -12.72 -29.29 -14.52
N LYS A 394 -11.93 -30.17 -15.16
CA LYS A 394 -12.20 -31.61 -15.17
C LYS A 394 -12.17 -32.19 -13.76
N TRP A 395 -11.18 -31.83 -12.96
CA TRP A 395 -11.04 -32.31 -11.59
C TRP A 395 -12.19 -31.87 -10.69
N LEU A 396 -12.63 -30.60 -10.77
CA LEU A 396 -13.79 -30.08 -10.04
C LEU A 396 -15.09 -30.81 -10.42
N ALA A 397 -15.27 -31.08 -11.72
CA ALA A 397 -16.43 -31.83 -12.19
C ALA A 397 -16.44 -33.28 -11.65
N GLN A 398 -15.28 -33.92 -11.52
CA GLN A 398 -15.17 -35.29 -11.02
C GLN A 398 -15.28 -35.40 -9.49
N GLN A 399 -14.62 -34.50 -8.76
CA GLN A 399 -14.50 -34.59 -7.30
C GLN A 399 -15.65 -33.90 -6.57
N TYR A 400 -16.19 -32.83 -7.15
CA TYR A 400 -17.19 -31.96 -6.50
C TYR A 400 -18.51 -31.92 -7.27
N ASN A 401 -18.64 -32.63 -8.40
CA ASN A 401 -19.76 -32.50 -9.33
C ASN A 401 -20.01 -31.02 -9.74
N LEU A 402 -18.94 -30.22 -9.76
CA LEU A 402 -18.99 -28.78 -9.97
C LEU A 402 -18.49 -28.45 -11.39
N ARG A 403 -19.42 -28.13 -12.30
CA ARG A 403 -19.12 -27.79 -13.70
C ARG A 403 -19.00 -26.27 -13.85
N VAL A 404 -17.79 -25.77 -14.03
CA VAL A 404 -17.49 -24.34 -14.15
C VAL A 404 -16.99 -23.95 -15.54
N LYS A 405 -16.99 -22.66 -15.84
CA LYS A 405 -16.35 -22.08 -17.02
C LYS A 405 -14.85 -21.86 -16.76
N ALA A 406 -14.05 -21.80 -17.82
CA ALA A 406 -12.61 -21.53 -17.72
C ALA A 406 -12.31 -20.20 -17.01
N SER A 407 -13.10 -19.15 -17.26
CA SER A 407 -12.94 -17.84 -16.60
C SER A 407 -12.99 -17.93 -15.07
N HIS A 408 -13.90 -18.75 -14.50
CA HIS A 408 -14.00 -18.92 -13.05
C HIS A 408 -12.73 -19.57 -12.47
N VAL A 409 -12.08 -20.46 -13.23
CA VAL A 409 -10.83 -21.11 -12.80
C VAL A 409 -9.67 -20.14 -12.89
N ILE A 410 -9.52 -19.42 -14.01
CA ILE A 410 -8.46 -18.44 -14.22
C ILE A 410 -8.48 -17.38 -13.10
N GLU A 411 -9.66 -16.84 -12.81
CA GLU A 411 -9.83 -15.84 -11.75
C GLU A 411 -9.50 -16.43 -10.37
N ALA A 412 -10.05 -17.60 -10.03
CA ALA A 412 -9.81 -18.24 -8.73
C ALA A 412 -8.35 -18.64 -8.51
N VAL A 413 -7.71 -19.24 -9.52
CA VAL A 413 -6.29 -19.61 -9.49
C VAL A 413 -5.43 -18.36 -9.31
N SER A 414 -5.76 -17.25 -9.97
CA SER A 414 -5.06 -15.98 -9.78
C SER A 414 -5.13 -15.52 -8.33
N VAL A 415 -6.31 -15.50 -7.70
CA VAL A 415 -6.44 -15.12 -6.28
C VAL A 415 -5.64 -16.04 -5.37
N VAL A 416 -5.85 -17.36 -5.48
CA VAL A 416 -5.17 -18.36 -4.64
C VAL A 416 -3.65 -18.31 -4.81
N ALA A 417 -3.15 -18.04 -6.02
CA ALA A 417 -1.72 -17.89 -6.26
C ALA A 417 -1.13 -16.67 -5.55
N HIS A 418 -1.80 -15.51 -5.63
CA HIS A 418 -1.31 -14.27 -5.02
C HIS A 418 -1.37 -14.32 -3.49
N ASP A 419 -2.35 -15.01 -2.90
CA ASP A 419 -2.41 -15.26 -1.45
C ASP A 419 -1.23 -16.11 -0.95
N HIS A 420 -0.65 -16.93 -1.83
CA HIS A 420 0.54 -17.75 -1.57
C HIS A 420 1.76 -17.24 -2.35
N ALA A 421 1.94 -15.92 -2.44
CA ALA A 421 3.07 -15.33 -3.13
C ALA A 421 4.40 -15.64 -2.43
N PHE A 422 5.44 -15.92 -3.21
CA PHE A 422 6.79 -16.16 -2.72
C PHE A 422 7.83 -15.55 -3.66
N HIS A 423 9.07 -15.41 -3.18
CA HIS A 423 10.18 -14.97 -4.00
C HIS A 423 11.29 -16.04 -4.01
N PRO A 424 11.52 -16.76 -5.13
CA PRO A 424 12.42 -17.91 -5.18
C PRO A 424 13.86 -17.57 -4.78
N VAL A 425 14.43 -16.50 -5.36
CA VAL A 425 15.82 -16.11 -5.05
C VAL A 425 16.00 -15.69 -3.59
N ARG A 426 15.09 -14.88 -3.02
CA ARG A 426 15.12 -14.52 -1.59
C ARG A 426 14.99 -15.74 -0.68
N GLN A 427 14.13 -16.69 -1.02
CA GLN A 427 14.01 -17.93 -0.25
C GLN A 427 15.28 -18.78 -0.32
N TYR A 428 15.95 -18.84 -1.48
CA TYR A 428 17.25 -19.48 -1.62
C TYR A 428 18.29 -18.78 -0.76
N LEU A 429 18.49 -17.47 -0.95
CA LEU A 429 19.48 -16.68 -0.21
C LEU A 429 19.32 -16.74 1.31
N ARG A 430 18.08 -16.67 1.82
CA ARG A 430 17.79 -16.73 3.26
C ARG A 430 18.02 -18.10 3.90
N LYS A 431 18.13 -19.16 3.11
CA LYS A 431 18.43 -20.52 3.59
C LYS A 431 19.93 -20.80 3.70
N LEU A 432 20.76 -19.96 3.09
CA LEU A 432 22.20 -20.16 3.08
C LEU A 432 22.81 -19.74 4.43
N GLU A 433 23.76 -20.52 4.90
CA GLU A 433 24.54 -20.23 6.11
C GLU A 433 26.02 -20.06 5.71
N TRP A 434 26.59 -18.90 6.03
CA TRP A 434 27.98 -18.61 5.72
C TRP A 434 28.91 -19.27 6.73
N ASP A 435 29.91 -19.99 6.23
CA ASP A 435 30.92 -20.71 7.01
C ASP A 435 32.01 -19.80 7.61
N ARG A 436 31.89 -18.48 7.45
CA ARG A 436 32.83 -17.46 7.94
C ARG A 436 34.19 -17.46 7.25
N VAL A 437 34.34 -18.17 6.13
CA VAL A 437 35.57 -18.12 5.32
C VAL A 437 35.36 -17.12 4.18
N PRO A 438 36.17 -16.04 4.10
CA PRO A 438 36.05 -15.04 3.06
C PRO A 438 36.53 -15.58 1.71
N ARG A 439 35.71 -15.40 0.68
CA ARG A 439 35.94 -15.88 -0.70
C ARG A 439 35.53 -14.86 -1.75
N LEU A 440 34.69 -13.88 -1.42
CA LEU A 440 34.18 -12.89 -2.38
C LEU A 440 35.27 -12.02 -3.02
N GLU A 441 36.38 -11.79 -2.32
CA GLU A 441 37.48 -10.97 -2.84
C GLU A 441 38.46 -11.79 -3.69
N SER A 442 38.46 -13.12 -3.58
CA SER A 442 39.41 -13.98 -4.29
C SER A 442 38.79 -14.84 -5.39
N TRP A 443 37.46 -15.02 -5.43
CA TRP A 443 36.83 -15.98 -6.34
C TRP A 443 37.14 -15.74 -7.82
N LEU A 444 37.28 -14.49 -8.27
CA LEU A 444 37.68 -14.18 -9.65
C LEU A 444 39.10 -14.69 -9.95
N THR A 445 40.02 -14.56 -9.00
CA THR A 445 41.37 -15.10 -9.14
C THR A 445 41.37 -16.63 -9.06
N ASP A 446 40.69 -17.19 -8.06
CA ASP A 446 40.72 -18.62 -7.77
C ASP A 446 40.04 -19.42 -8.88
N VAL A 447 38.85 -18.98 -9.30
CA VAL A 447 37.99 -19.65 -10.29
C VAL A 447 38.32 -19.22 -11.72
N MET A 448 38.38 -17.91 -11.97
CA MET A 448 38.44 -17.35 -13.33
C MET A 448 39.88 -17.03 -13.78
N GLY A 449 40.89 -17.29 -12.94
CA GLY A 449 42.29 -17.07 -13.29
C GLY A 449 42.66 -15.61 -13.49
N VAL A 450 41.88 -14.70 -12.92
CA VAL A 450 42.10 -13.27 -13.02
C VAL A 450 43.31 -12.90 -12.18
N LYS A 451 44.19 -12.05 -12.72
CA LYS A 451 45.35 -11.54 -11.97
C LYS A 451 44.89 -10.90 -10.67
N ALA A 452 45.44 -11.35 -9.54
CA ALA A 452 45.10 -10.82 -8.23
C ALA A 452 45.55 -9.35 -8.09
N THR A 453 44.59 -8.45 -8.05
CA THR A 453 44.78 -7.00 -7.84
C THR A 453 43.70 -6.45 -6.90
N ASP A 454 43.89 -5.24 -6.37
CA ASP A 454 42.83 -4.56 -5.60
C ASP A 454 41.56 -4.37 -6.45
N TYR A 455 41.74 -4.09 -7.74
CA TYR A 455 40.66 -4.01 -8.71
C TYR A 455 39.87 -5.32 -8.82
N SER A 456 40.54 -6.45 -9.06
CA SER A 456 39.86 -7.74 -9.25
C SER A 456 39.09 -8.15 -7.99
N ALA A 457 39.65 -7.91 -6.80
CA ALA A 457 38.98 -8.19 -5.54
C ALA A 457 37.69 -7.38 -5.37
N LYS A 458 37.77 -6.06 -5.65
CA LYS A 458 36.61 -5.15 -5.55
C LYS A 458 35.53 -5.46 -6.58
N VAL A 459 35.90 -5.76 -7.83
CA VAL A 459 34.94 -6.13 -8.87
C VAL A 459 34.18 -7.40 -8.49
N GLY A 460 34.91 -8.45 -8.10
CA GLY A 460 34.32 -9.74 -7.74
C GLY A 460 33.36 -9.64 -6.57
N LYS A 461 33.74 -8.93 -5.51
CA LYS A 461 32.89 -8.70 -4.34
C LYS A 461 31.66 -7.85 -4.69
N ARG A 462 31.86 -6.67 -5.29
CA ARG A 462 30.77 -5.72 -5.51
C ARG A 462 29.74 -6.21 -6.50
N TRP A 463 30.16 -6.92 -7.53
CA TRP A 463 29.21 -7.46 -8.51
C TRP A 463 28.26 -8.47 -7.84
N MET A 464 28.80 -9.38 -7.02
CA MET A 464 28.03 -10.33 -6.21
C MET A 464 27.08 -9.62 -5.24
N LEU A 465 27.56 -8.60 -4.51
CA LEU A 465 26.71 -7.79 -3.62
C LEU A 465 25.60 -7.07 -4.38
N SER A 466 25.88 -6.54 -5.58
CA SER A 466 24.89 -5.86 -6.41
C SER A 466 23.76 -6.81 -6.86
N ALA A 467 24.09 -8.09 -7.10
CA ALA A 467 23.13 -9.12 -7.42
C ALA A 467 22.20 -9.42 -6.25
N VAL A 468 22.75 -9.55 -5.03
CA VAL A 468 21.96 -9.69 -3.79
C VAL A 468 21.08 -8.45 -3.58
N ALA A 469 21.65 -7.25 -3.71
CA ALA A 469 20.94 -5.98 -3.53
C ALA A 469 19.75 -5.84 -4.48
N ARG A 470 19.89 -6.20 -5.77
CA ARG A 470 18.81 -6.16 -6.76
C ARG A 470 17.60 -7.00 -6.36
N VAL A 471 17.82 -8.13 -5.70
CA VAL A 471 16.75 -9.01 -5.24
C VAL A 471 16.18 -8.56 -3.90
N MET A 472 17.03 -8.12 -2.96
CA MET A 472 16.62 -7.73 -1.60
C MET A 472 15.96 -6.34 -1.56
N LYS A 473 16.41 -5.42 -2.41
CA LYS A 473 15.89 -4.06 -2.60
C LYS A 473 15.60 -3.81 -4.10
N PRO A 474 14.47 -4.34 -4.64
CA PRO A 474 14.12 -4.20 -6.05
C PRO A 474 14.15 -2.75 -6.52
N GLY A 475 14.75 -2.51 -7.68
CA GLY A 475 14.93 -1.19 -8.24
C GLY A 475 16.06 -0.36 -7.63
N CYS A 476 16.87 -0.92 -6.72
CA CYS A 476 18.11 -0.26 -6.31
C CYS A 476 19.03 0.00 -7.52
N LYS A 477 19.87 1.03 -7.43
CA LYS A 477 20.86 1.31 -8.47
C LYS A 477 21.91 0.19 -8.48
N ALA A 478 22.01 -0.49 -9.61
CA ALA A 478 23.09 -1.39 -9.96
C ALA A 478 23.18 -1.38 -11.49
N ASP A 479 23.90 -0.38 -12.01
CA ASP A 479 24.06 -0.10 -13.44
C ASP A 479 25.43 -0.55 -13.98
N SER A 480 26.21 -1.22 -13.13
CA SER A 480 27.49 -1.82 -13.49
C SER A 480 27.34 -3.23 -14.06
N VAL A 481 28.16 -3.53 -15.05
CA VAL A 481 28.17 -4.77 -15.84
C VAL A 481 29.59 -5.33 -15.80
N MET A 482 29.75 -6.52 -15.24
CA MET A 482 31.04 -7.22 -15.28
C MET A 482 31.26 -7.80 -16.68
N ILE A 483 32.44 -7.57 -17.27
CA ILE A 483 32.80 -8.11 -18.60
C ILE A 483 33.87 -9.18 -18.43
N LEU A 484 33.54 -10.41 -18.77
CA LEU A 484 34.47 -11.54 -18.75
C LEU A 484 35.14 -11.66 -20.12
N GLU A 485 36.40 -11.22 -20.20
CA GLU A 485 37.23 -11.30 -21.40
C GLU A 485 38.15 -12.52 -21.33
N GLY A 486 38.47 -13.12 -22.47
CA GLY A 486 39.38 -14.27 -22.55
C GLY A 486 39.03 -15.20 -23.71
N ALA A 487 39.74 -16.33 -23.82
CA ALA A 487 39.57 -17.24 -24.95
C ALA A 487 38.12 -17.75 -25.12
N GLN A 488 37.72 -17.96 -26.38
CA GLN A 488 36.44 -18.58 -26.70
C GLN A 488 36.39 -20.00 -26.15
N GLY A 489 35.21 -20.42 -25.64
CA GLY A 489 35.04 -21.75 -25.08
C GLY A 489 35.72 -21.98 -23.72
N ALA A 490 36.30 -20.94 -23.10
CA ALA A 490 36.94 -21.05 -21.79
C ALA A 490 35.99 -21.38 -20.62
N GLY A 491 34.67 -21.44 -20.82
CA GLY A 491 33.69 -21.74 -19.77
C GLY A 491 33.10 -20.52 -19.05
N LYS A 492 33.35 -19.29 -19.53
CA LYS A 492 32.88 -18.03 -18.93
C LYS A 492 31.35 -17.99 -18.74
N SER A 493 30.59 -18.23 -19.82
CA SER A 493 29.12 -18.31 -19.77
C SER A 493 28.63 -19.44 -18.86
N THR A 494 29.32 -20.58 -18.87
CA THR A 494 29.01 -21.71 -17.98
C THR A 494 29.21 -21.36 -16.51
N ALA A 495 30.24 -20.58 -16.16
CA ALA A 495 30.44 -20.09 -14.80
C ALA A 495 29.28 -19.21 -14.33
N MET A 496 28.79 -18.31 -15.19
CA MET A 496 27.64 -17.45 -14.88
C MET A 496 26.34 -18.24 -14.78
N SER A 497 26.18 -19.26 -15.62
CA SER A 497 25.08 -20.23 -15.54
C SER A 497 25.10 -21.00 -14.21
N ILE A 498 26.28 -21.41 -13.72
CA ILE A 498 26.42 -22.04 -12.40
C ILE A 498 26.00 -21.07 -11.29
N LEU A 499 26.50 -19.83 -11.29
CA LEU A 499 26.16 -18.83 -10.26
C LEU A 499 24.64 -18.56 -10.22
N GLY A 500 24.04 -18.30 -11.39
CA GLY A 500 22.62 -17.94 -11.52
C GLY A 500 21.65 -19.12 -11.41
N GLY A 501 22.11 -20.34 -11.70
CA GLY A 501 21.27 -21.54 -11.70
C GLY A 501 20.06 -21.41 -12.62
N GLU A 502 18.88 -21.76 -12.11
CA GLU A 502 17.61 -21.67 -12.85
C GLU A 502 17.19 -20.24 -13.22
N TRP A 503 17.78 -19.22 -12.56
CA TRP A 503 17.50 -17.80 -12.82
C TRP A 503 18.49 -17.15 -13.79
N PHE A 504 19.35 -17.94 -14.43
CA PHE A 504 20.25 -17.47 -15.46
C PHE A 504 19.52 -17.28 -16.81
N MET A 505 20.02 -16.35 -17.63
CA MET A 505 19.59 -16.11 -19.00
C MET A 505 20.78 -15.71 -19.86
N ASP A 506 20.95 -16.36 -21.01
CA ASP A 506 21.94 -16.08 -22.06
C ASP A 506 21.30 -15.82 -23.44
N THR A 507 19.97 -15.82 -23.48
CA THR A 507 19.22 -15.67 -24.72
C THR A 507 19.35 -14.24 -25.26
N PRO A 508 19.74 -14.04 -26.53
CA PRO A 508 19.81 -12.71 -27.14
C PRO A 508 18.46 -11.99 -27.13
N PHE A 509 18.47 -10.69 -26.82
CA PHE A 509 17.29 -9.84 -26.86
C PHE A 509 17.64 -8.41 -27.29
N ALA A 510 16.68 -7.70 -27.88
CA ALA A 510 16.86 -6.31 -28.26
C ALA A 510 16.79 -5.39 -27.04
N LEU A 511 17.82 -4.56 -26.85
CA LEU A 511 17.88 -3.60 -25.75
C LEU A 511 16.88 -2.46 -25.93
N GLY A 512 16.07 -2.22 -24.90
CA GLY A 512 15.13 -1.10 -24.85
C GLY A 512 13.76 -1.36 -25.49
N ASP A 513 13.51 -2.57 -25.98
CA ASP A 513 12.20 -2.97 -26.52
C ASP A 513 11.35 -3.72 -25.49
N LYS A 514 10.03 -3.71 -25.70
CA LYS A 514 9.03 -4.36 -24.82
C LYS A 514 9.37 -5.83 -24.55
N ASP A 515 9.82 -6.56 -25.57
CA ASP A 515 10.12 -7.99 -25.46
C ASP A 515 11.39 -8.23 -24.62
N GLY A 516 12.35 -7.31 -24.66
CA GLY A 516 13.54 -7.34 -23.81
C GLY A 516 13.19 -7.21 -22.32
N PHE A 517 12.31 -6.28 -21.97
CA PHE A 517 11.84 -6.12 -20.57
C PHE A 517 11.07 -7.35 -20.08
N GLN A 518 10.30 -8.01 -20.95
CA GLN A 518 9.62 -9.26 -20.60
C GLN A 518 10.59 -10.43 -20.44
N ALA A 519 11.63 -10.51 -21.27
CA ALA A 519 12.57 -11.62 -21.28
C ALA A 519 13.44 -11.68 -20.02
N ILE A 520 13.88 -10.52 -19.51
CA ILE A 520 14.69 -10.44 -18.28
C ILE A 520 13.88 -10.70 -16.99
N ARG A 521 12.56 -10.81 -17.09
CA ARG A 521 11.69 -11.00 -15.92
C ARG A 521 11.88 -12.39 -15.33
N GLY A 522 12.07 -12.44 -14.01
CA GLY A 522 12.37 -13.69 -13.32
C GLY A 522 13.77 -14.24 -13.61
N LYS A 523 14.67 -13.39 -14.13
CA LYS A 523 16.09 -13.69 -14.34
C LYS A 523 16.92 -12.86 -13.39
N TRP A 524 17.91 -13.49 -12.77
CA TRP A 524 18.77 -12.86 -11.77
C TRP A 524 20.10 -12.41 -12.38
N ILE A 525 20.71 -13.29 -13.18
CA ILE A 525 21.93 -13.00 -13.93
C ILE A 525 21.58 -13.09 -15.41
N VAL A 526 21.75 -11.98 -16.12
CA VAL A 526 21.49 -11.86 -17.55
C VAL A 526 22.83 -11.67 -18.25
N GLU A 527 23.24 -12.67 -19.03
CA GLU A 527 24.39 -12.60 -19.90
C GLU A 527 24.05 -11.84 -21.18
N LEU A 528 24.95 -10.93 -21.54
CA LEU A 528 25.01 -10.24 -22.81
C LEU A 528 26.11 -10.89 -23.63
N GLY A 529 25.73 -11.79 -24.53
CA GLY A 529 26.65 -12.36 -25.51
C GLY A 529 27.07 -11.32 -26.55
N GLU A 530 28.34 -11.38 -26.97
CA GLU A 530 28.89 -10.60 -28.10
C GLU A 530 28.77 -9.07 -27.93
N LEU A 531 29.24 -8.55 -26.80
CA LEU A 531 29.25 -7.10 -26.52
C LEU A 531 29.99 -6.25 -27.58
N ASP A 532 30.94 -6.86 -28.29
CA ASP A 532 31.69 -6.26 -29.39
C ASP A 532 30.82 -5.95 -30.61
N SER A 533 29.68 -6.61 -30.76
CA SER A 533 28.71 -6.38 -31.83
C SER A 533 27.98 -5.04 -31.71
N PHE A 534 27.95 -4.43 -30.51
CA PHE A 534 27.18 -3.20 -30.29
C PHE A 534 27.74 -2.05 -31.13
N ASN A 535 26.87 -1.46 -31.95
CA ASN A 535 27.13 -0.21 -32.64
C ASN A 535 26.94 0.99 -31.68
N LYS A 536 27.27 2.20 -32.15
CA LYS A 536 27.19 3.42 -31.31
C LYS A 536 25.77 3.72 -30.81
N ALA A 537 24.73 3.41 -31.59
CA ALA A 537 23.35 3.61 -31.20
C ALA A 537 22.93 2.59 -30.12
N GLU A 538 23.33 1.34 -30.26
CA GLU A 538 23.13 0.27 -29.28
C GLU A 538 23.86 0.56 -27.97
N SER A 539 25.08 1.09 -28.02
CA SER A 539 25.81 1.53 -26.81
C SER A 539 25.04 2.62 -26.05
N THR A 540 24.42 3.57 -26.76
CA THR A 540 23.58 4.61 -26.12
C THR A 540 22.34 4.02 -25.47
N LYS A 541 21.65 3.09 -26.16
CA LYS A 541 20.48 2.36 -25.61
C LYS A 541 20.88 1.50 -24.41
N ALA A 542 22.03 0.84 -24.47
CA ALA A 542 22.57 0.01 -23.40
C ALA A 542 22.79 0.83 -22.12
N LYS A 543 23.33 2.06 -22.23
CA LYS A 543 23.46 2.96 -21.07
C LYS A 543 22.13 3.25 -20.40
N GLN A 544 21.12 3.63 -21.18
CA GLN A 544 19.78 3.92 -20.66
C GLN A 544 19.17 2.66 -20.05
N PHE A 545 19.35 1.52 -20.73
CA PHE A 545 18.89 0.24 -20.28
C PHE A 545 19.52 -0.09 -18.93
N PHE A 546 20.84 -0.27 -18.79
CA PHE A 546 21.47 -0.66 -17.51
C PHE A 546 21.22 0.34 -16.37
N SER A 547 21.07 1.63 -16.67
CA SER A 547 20.81 2.66 -15.65
C SER A 547 19.39 2.64 -15.08
N ALA A 548 18.43 1.98 -15.74
CA ALA A 548 17.04 1.99 -15.28
C ALA A 548 16.86 1.20 -13.97
N SER A 549 16.13 1.80 -13.03
CA SER A 549 15.69 1.17 -11.78
C SER A 549 14.41 0.35 -11.96
N THR A 550 13.53 0.82 -12.85
CA THR A 550 12.18 0.29 -13.03
C THR A 550 11.90 0.21 -14.53
N ASP A 551 11.34 -0.93 -14.95
CA ASP A 551 10.88 -1.12 -16.33
C ASP A 551 9.38 -0.89 -16.38
N THR A 552 8.94 0.05 -17.21
CA THR A 552 7.52 0.37 -17.43
C THR A 552 7.07 -0.24 -18.75
N TYR A 553 6.23 -1.28 -18.69
CA TYR A 553 5.70 -1.92 -19.89
C TYR A 553 4.32 -2.53 -19.65
N ARG A 554 3.61 -2.84 -20.74
CA ARG A 554 2.34 -3.57 -20.72
C ARG A 554 2.59 -5.00 -21.18
N GLU A 555 2.24 -5.99 -20.36
CA GLU A 555 2.33 -7.40 -20.73
C GLU A 555 1.55 -7.69 -22.03
N SER A 556 1.96 -8.70 -22.80
CA SER A 556 1.41 -9.00 -24.13
C SER A 556 -0.11 -9.23 -24.16
N TYR A 557 -0.72 -9.61 -23.03
CA TYR A 557 -2.17 -9.71 -22.86
C TYR A 557 -2.71 -8.91 -21.67
N GLY A 558 -1.84 -8.13 -21.00
CA GLY A 558 -2.25 -7.27 -19.89
C GLY A 558 -3.19 -6.17 -20.38
N ARG A 559 -4.14 -5.75 -19.54
CA ARG A 559 -5.02 -4.59 -19.85
C ARG A 559 -4.42 -3.26 -19.44
N ARG A 560 -3.41 -3.28 -18.57
CA ARG A 560 -2.79 -2.10 -17.95
C ARG A 560 -1.27 -2.15 -18.11
N THR A 561 -0.66 -0.98 -18.21
CA THR A 561 0.79 -0.82 -18.04
C THR A 561 1.14 -1.04 -16.58
N MET A 562 2.30 -1.65 -16.32
CA MET A 562 2.81 -1.87 -14.98
C MET A 562 4.26 -1.39 -14.87
N ASP A 563 4.62 -0.95 -13.68
CA ASP A 563 5.97 -0.59 -13.30
C ASP A 563 6.61 -1.77 -12.55
N VAL A 564 7.70 -2.31 -13.09
CA VAL A 564 8.39 -3.48 -12.56
C VAL A 564 9.78 -3.07 -12.08
N PRO A 565 10.02 -3.00 -10.75
CA PRO A 565 11.35 -2.74 -10.21
C PRO A 565 12.32 -3.84 -10.64
N ARG A 566 13.50 -3.47 -11.11
CA ARG A 566 14.48 -4.44 -11.60
C ARG A 566 15.13 -5.23 -10.48
N GLN A 567 15.26 -6.53 -10.73
CA GLN A 567 15.82 -7.52 -9.81
C GLN A 567 16.95 -8.36 -10.42
N CYS A 568 17.50 -7.93 -11.56
CA CYS A 568 18.57 -8.61 -12.28
C CYS A 568 19.87 -7.78 -12.31
N VAL A 569 20.99 -8.47 -12.49
CA VAL A 569 22.30 -7.91 -12.83
C VAL A 569 22.77 -8.43 -14.18
N PHE A 570 23.69 -7.70 -14.79
CA PHE A 570 24.19 -8.01 -16.11
C PHE A 570 25.66 -8.45 -16.05
N VAL A 571 25.98 -9.40 -16.91
CA VAL A 571 27.35 -9.84 -17.19
C VAL A 571 27.52 -9.87 -18.70
N GLY A 572 28.70 -9.50 -19.18
CA GLY A 572 29.07 -9.59 -20.57
C GLY A 572 30.16 -10.62 -20.79
N THR A 573 30.14 -11.29 -21.93
CA THR A 573 31.25 -12.15 -22.36
C THR A 573 31.80 -11.64 -23.69
N THR A 574 33.13 -11.64 -23.81
CA THR A 574 33.82 -11.23 -25.03
C THR A 574 35.09 -12.05 -25.22
N ASN A 575 35.53 -12.16 -26.47
CA ASN A 575 36.80 -12.77 -26.85
C ASN A 575 37.76 -11.75 -27.49
N GLN A 576 37.36 -10.47 -27.56
CA GLN A 576 38.19 -9.36 -28.05
C GLN A 576 38.87 -8.65 -26.88
N ASP A 577 40.06 -8.12 -27.12
CA ASP A 577 40.82 -7.34 -26.14
C ASP A 577 40.38 -5.86 -26.11
N GLU A 578 39.90 -5.32 -27.24
CA GLU A 578 39.33 -3.97 -27.33
C GLU A 578 37.87 -4.04 -27.78
N TYR A 579 36.95 -3.55 -26.96
CA TYR A 579 35.50 -3.64 -27.24
C TYR A 579 34.70 -2.43 -26.75
N LEU A 580 35.32 -1.56 -25.94
CA LEU A 580 34.65 -0.37 -25.42
C LEU A 580 34.76 0.79 -26.43
N LYS A 581 33.64 1.18 -27.02
CA LYS A 581 33.59 2.19 -28.09
C LYS A 581 33.17 3.59 -27.62
N ASP A 582 32.73 3.76 -26.37
CA ASP A 582 32.12 5.00 -25.89
C ASP A 582 32.79 5.59 -24.65
N ALA A 583 33.61 6.63 -24.86
CA ALA A 583 34.40 7.29 -23.82
C ALA A 583 33.60 7.82 -22.61
N THR A 584 32.30 8.09 -22.74
CA THR A 584 31.47 8.61 -21.63
C THR A 584 30.65 7.54 -20.93
N GLY A 585 30.52 6.36 -21.57
CA GLY A 585 29.69 5.26 -21.09
C GLY A 585 30.41 4.23 -20.25
N ASN A 586 31.73 4.16 -20.43
CA ASN A 586 32.54 3.00 -20.04
C ASN A 586 32.60 2.74 -18.54
N ARG A 587 32.32 3.74 -17.69
CA ARG A 587 32.29 3.60 -16.22
C ARG A 587 31.45 2.43 -15.69
N ARG A 588 30.48 1.97 -16.49
CA ARG A 588 29.56 0.89 -16.14
C ARG A 588 30.18 -0.48 -16.38
N TYR A 589 31.16 -0.60 -17.26
CA TYR A 589 31.77 -1.88 -17.58
C TYR A 589 32.95 -2.13 -16.63
N TRP A 590 33.00 -3.33 -16.07
CA TRP A 590 34.09 -3.81 -15.22
C TRP A 590 34.81 -4.95 -15.93
N PRO A 591 35.83 -4.66 -16.77
CA PRO A 591 36.63 -5.66 -17.48
C PRO A 591 37.32 -6.65 -16.55
N VAL A 592 37.32 -7.93 -16.89
CA VAL A 592 37.93 -8.99 -16.09
C VAL A 592 38.59 -10.03 -17.00
N ALA A 593 39.92 -9.95 -17.11
CA ALA A 593 40.76 -10.85 -17.91
C ALA A 593 40.83 -12.26 -17.33
N CYS A 594 40.02 -13.16 -17.89
CA CYS A 594 39.93 -14.56 -17.48
C CYS A 594 40.94 -15.42 -18.25
N THR A 595 41.83 -16.11 -17.54
CA THR A 595 42.85 -16.99 -18.15
C THR A 595 42.56 -18.48 -18.01
N LYS A 596 41.74 -18.86 -17.02
CA LYS A 596 41.25 -20.23 -16.76
C LYS A 596 39.82 -20.16 -16.21
N VAL A 597 39.08 -21.26 -16.23
CA VAL A 597 37.79 -21.34 -15.52
C VAL A 597 37.67 -22.70 -14.84
N ASP A 598 37.72 -22.70 -13.51
CA ASP A 598 37.53 -23.90 -12.69
C ASP A 598 36.05 -24.07 -12.30
N LEU A 599 35.30 -24.72 -13.17
CA LEU A 599 33.85 -24.93 -12.99
C LEU A 599 33.52 -25.84 -11.80
N GLU A 600 34.40 -26.78 -11.46
CA GLU A 600 34.18 -27.74 -10.37
C GLU A 600 34.36 -27.05 -9.01
N LEU A 601 35.44 -26.28 -8.89
CA LEU A 601 35.67 -25.44 -7.72
C LEU A 601 34.51 -24.44 -7.53
N LEU A 602 34.04 -23.78 -8.60
CA LEU A 602 32.91 -22.86 -8.51
C LEU A 602 31.62 -23.53 -8.02
N ARG A 603 31.29 -24.72 -8.51
CA ARG A 603 30.12 -25.49 -8.04
C ARG A 603 30.21 -25.79 -6.55
N SER A 604 31.40 -26.16 -6.07
CA SER A 604 31.61 -26.51 -4.65
C SER A 604 31.44 -25.33 -3.69
N MET A 605 31.75 -24.10 -4.14
CA MET A 605 31.71 -22.91 -3.29
C MET A 605 30.56 -21.94 -3.60
N ARG A 606 29.76 -22.17 -4.65
CA ARG A 606 28.67 -21.28 -5.10
C ARG A 606 27.79 -20.80 -3.95
N ASP A 607 27.29 -21.72 -3.15
CA ASP A 607 26.38 -21.42 -2.05
C ASP A 607 27.07 -20.60 -0.95
N GLN A 608 28.37 -20.85 -0.70
CA GLN A 608 29.16 -20.06 0.25
C GLN A 608 29.46 -18.66 -0.27
N LEU A 609 29.69 -18.48 -1.57
CA LEU A 609 29.85 -17.15 -2.19
C LEU A 609 28.58 -16.31 -2.02
N TRP A 610 27.41 -16.91 -2.24
CA TRP A 610 26.13 -16.22 -2.02
C TRP A 610 25.85 -15.97 -0.54
N ALA A 611 26.19 -16.91 0.35
CA ALA A 611 26.04 -16.73 1.79
C ALA A 611 26.89 -15.56 2.33
N GLU A 612 28.15 -15.48 1.89
CA GLU A 612 29.04 -14.37 2.22
C GLU A 612 28.51 -13.04 1.65
N ALA A 613 27.98 -13.04 0.42
CA ALA A 613 27.42 -11.84 -0.21
C ALA A 613 26.20 -11.30 0.53
N VAL A 614 25.33 -12.19 1.02
CA VAL A 614 24.20 -11.82 1.88
C VAL A 614 24.70 -11.23 3.20
N PHE A 615 25.69 -11.87 3.84
CA PHE A 615 26.26 -11.36 5.08
C PHE A 615 26.86 -9.95 4.90
N CYS A 616 27.66 -9.73 3.86
CA CYS A 616 28.23 -8.41 3.55
C CYS A 616 27.13 -7.38 3.22
N TYR A 617 26.11 -7.76 2.46
CA TYR A 617 24.96 -6.89 2.16
C TYR A 617 24.23 -6.45 3.44
N ASP A 618 23.93 -7.39 4.34
CA ASP A 618 23.27 -7.11 5.60
C ASP A 618 24.15 -6.28 6.55
N ALA A 619 25.47 -6.40 6.46
CA ALA A 619 26.43 -5.56 7.16
C ALA A 619 26.55 -4.13 6.60
N GLY A 620 25.96 -3.86 5.43
CA GLY A 620 25.97 -2.54 4.79
C GLY A 620 27.16 -2.27 3.87
N ASP A 621 27.86 -3.32 3.41
CA ASP A 621 28.96 -3.18 2.45
C ASP A 621 28.47 -2.56 1.13
N LEU A 622 29.34 -1.76 0.50
CA LEU A 622 29.03 -1.05 -0.75
C LEU A 622 29.13 -1.99 -1.96
N TRP A 623 28.20 -1.85 -2.90
CA TRP A 623 28.19 -2.58 -4.18
C TRP A 623 28.42 -1.69 -5.41
N TRP A 624 28.80 -0.43 -5.22
CA TRP A 624 29.12 0.53 -6.28
C TRP A 624 30.55 1.08 -6.12
N VAL A 625 31.08 1.66 -7.20
CA VAL A 625 32.41 2.30 -7.22
C VAL A 625 32.38 3.62 -6.49
N THR A 626 33.34 3.84 -5.57
CA THR A 626 33.51 5.12 -4.86
C THR A 626 34.44 6.06 -5.63
N LEU A 627 34.45 7.34 -5.27
CA LEU A 627 35.23 8.36 -5.98
C LEU A 627 36.75 8.12 -5.95
N ASP A 628 37.26 7.58 -4.85
CA ASP A 628 38.67 7.24 -4.66
C ASP A 628 39.12 6.06 -5.53
N GLU A 629 38.20 5.20 -5.95
CA GLU A 629 38.48 4.03 -6.77
C GLU A 629 38.23 4.26 -8.26
N ALA A 630 37.53 5.35 -8.61
CA ALA A 630 37.16 5.66 -9.98
C ALA A 630 38.36 5.72 -10.93
N ALA A 631 39.53 6.15 -10.44
CA ALA A 631 40.78 6.15 -11.23
C ALA A 631 41.22 4.73 -11.60
N MET A 632 41.25 3.82 -10.62
CA MET A 632 41.64 2.42 -10.82
C MET A 632 40.71 1.70 -11.80
N PHE A 633 39.40 1.91 -11.66
CA PHE A 633 38.42 1.35 -12.61
C PHE A 633 38.54 1.99 -14.00
N GLY A 634 38.87 3.28 -14.07
CA GLY A 634 39.09 4.00 -15.31
C GLY A 634 40.28 3.48 -16.10
N GLU A 635 41.39 3.14 -15.43
CA GLU A 635 42.59 2.57 -16.06
C GLU A 635 42.28 1.26 -16.80
N GLU A 636 41.59 0.32 -16.15
CA GLU A 636 41.19 -0.96 -16.80
C GLU A 636 40.18 -0.74 -17.93
N GLN A 637 39.30 0.26 -17.83
CA GLN A 637 38.35 0.61 -18.89
C GLN A 637 39.04 1.26 -20.10
N ASP A 638 40.03 2.12 -19.86
CA ASP A 638 40.77 2.82 -20.91
C ASP A 638 41.68 1.87 -21.69
N GLU A 639 42.24 0.85 -21.04
CA GLU A 639 43.06 -0.17 -21.71
C GLU A 639 42.26 -1.03 -22.71
N ARG A 640 40.95 -1.23 -22.50
CA ARG A 640 40.05 -1.95 -23.44
C ARG A 640 39.25 -1.04 -24.37
N PHE A 641 39.60 0.24 -24.40
CA PHE A 641 38.97 1.22 -25.28
C PHE A 641 39.45 1.03 -26.72
N VAL A 642 38.50 0.90 -27.65
CA VAL A 642 38.79 0.89 -29.09
C VAL A 642 39.21 2.31 -29.49
N VAL A 643 40.51 2.50 -29.68
CA VAL A 643 41.07 3.80 -30.07
C VAL A 643 40.69 4.09 -31.52
N ASP A 644 40.27 5.33 -31.76
CA ASP A 644 39.97 5.77 -33.11
C ASP A 644 41.28 5.90 -33.92
N GLU A 645 41.35 5.34 -35.13
CA GLU A 645 42.55 5.40 -35.99
C GLU A 645 43.05 6.84 -36.24
N TRP A 646 42.16 7.84 -36.16
CA TRP A 646 42.52 9.25 -36.34
C TRP A 646 43.17 9.85 -35.09
N GLU A 647 43.00 9.23 -33.94
CA GLU A 647 43.52 9.74 -32.69
C GLU A 647 45.04 9.75 -32.65
N GLY A 648 45.72 8.72 -33.16
CA GLY A 648 47.18 8.68 -33.24
C GLY A 648 47.76 9.89 -34.00
N PRO A 649 47.38 10.09 -35.28
CA PRO A 649 47.81 11.26 -36.06
C PRO A 649 47.45 12.61 -35.43
N ILE A 650 46.27 12.72 -34.80
CA ILE A 650 45.86 13.93 -34.08
C ILE A 650 46.76 14.16 -32.87
N LEU A 651 47.01 13.13 -32.05
CA LEU A 651 47.84 13.23 -30.86
C LEU A 651 49.27 13.61 -31.22
N THR A 652 49.89 12.91 -32.18
CA THR A 652 51.22 13.24 -32.70
C THR A 652 51.27 14.69 -33.17
N TRP A 653 50.27 15.14 -33.93
CA TRP A 653 50.20 16.53 -34.37
C TRP A 653 50.05 17.52 -33.19
N LEU A 654 49.23 17.19 -32.18
CA LEU A 654 49.02 18.02 -31.00
C LEU A 654 50.26 18.12 -30.09
N GLU A 655 51.11 17.09 -30.09
CA GLU A 655 52.36 17.03 -29.33
C GLU A 655 53.54 17.67 -30.07
N GLU A 656 53.69 17.40 -31.36
CA GLU A 656 54.82 17.86 -32.17
C GLU A 656 54.64 19.27 -32.72
N SER A 657 53.40 19.68 -32.99
CA SER A 657 53.14 21.02 -33.52
C SER A 657 53.14 22.04 -32.39
N GLN A 658 53.77 23.20 -32.61
CA GLN A 658 53.73 24.36 -31.70
C GLN A 658 52.35 25.05 -31.70
N ILE A 659 51.30 24.28 -31.49
CA ILE A 659 49.93 24.77 -31.34
C ILE A 659 49.88 25.52 -30.02
N GLY A 660 49.39 26.75 -30.06
CA GLY A 660 49.19 27.59 -28.87
C GLY A 660 48.14 27.02 -27.90
N GLU A 661 47.43 27.89 -27.18
CA GLU A 661 46.41 27.45 -26.21
C GLU A 661 45.16 26.86 -26.85
N THR A 662 44.92 27.11 -28.15
CA THR A 662 43.70 26.66 -28.85
C THR A 662 43.98 26.22 -30.27
N THR A 663 43.20 25.27 -30.78
CA THR A 663 43.19 24.84 -32.19
C THR A 663 41.76 24.71 -32.71
N THR A 664 41.50 24.95 -33.99
CA THR A 664 40.15 24.78 -34.56
C THR A 664 39.95 23.38 -35.12
N GLY A 665 38.69 22.92 -35.22
CA GLY A 665 38.38 21.64 -35.85
C GLY A 665 38.84 21.56 -37.32
N SER A 666 38.85 22.71 -38.01
CA SER A 666 39.39 22.84 -39.37
C SER A 666 40.89 22.58 -39.42
N ASP A 667 41.65 23.11 -38.46
CA ASP A 667 43.11 22.89 -38.39
C ASP A 667 43.42 21.41 -38.13
N VAL A 668 42.64 20.75 -37.27
CA VAL A 668 42.81 19.31 -37.02
C VAL A 668 42.52 18.49 -38.29
N LEU A 669 41.43 18.78 -39.00
CA LEU A 669 41.09 18.07 -40.25
C LEU A 669 42.12 18.30 -41.37
N THR A 670 42.65 19.52 -41.49
CA THR A 670 43.59 19.90 -42.56
C THR A 670 45.02 19.49 -42.24
N SER A 671 45.50 19.82 -41.04
CA SER A 671 46.92 19.77 -40.69
C SER A 671 47.30 18.47 -39.99
N ALA A 672 46.43 17.93 -39.14
CA ALA A 672 46.68 16.64 -38.49
C ALA A 672 46.30 15.46 -39.40
N LEU A 673 45.11 15.52 -40.01
CA LEU A 673 44.55 14.40 -40.79
C LEU A 673 44.74 14.53 -42.31
N LYS A 674 45.18 15.70 -42.81
CA LYS A 674 45.43 15.95 -44.24
C LYS A 674 44.24 15.63 -45.14
N LEU A 675 43.02 15.92 -44.67
CA LEU A 675 41.78 15.69 -45.42
C LEU A 675 41.40 16.89 -46.29
N ASP A 676 41.04 16.62 -47.54
CA ASP A 676 40.54 17.64 -48.46
C ASP A 676 39.18 18.19 -48.02
N PHE A 677 38.90 19.46 -48.37
CA PHE A 677 37.64 20.15 -48.04
C PHE A 677 36.36 19.39 -48.44
N GLY A 678 36.41 18.57 -49.50
CA GLY A 678 35.29 17.73 -49.92
C GLY A 678 34.91 16.63 -48.91
N HIS A 679 35.82 16.28 -48.01
CA HIS A 679 35.64 15.27 -46.97
C HIS A 679 35.38 15.88 -45.58
N TRP A 680 35.05 17.18 -45.51
CA TRP A 680 34.72 17.86 -44.25
C TRP A 680 33.23 17.72 -43.89
N GLY A 681 32.71 16.51 -44.05
CA GLY A 681 31.34 16.21 -43.69
C GLY A 681 31.09 16.37 -42.19
N LYS A 682 29.81 16.38 -41.84
CA LYS A 682 29.38 16.37 -40.44
C LYS A 682 29.90 15.12 -39.68
N PRO A 683 29.96 13.91 -40.26
CA PRO A 683 30.53 12.74 -39.58
C PRO A 683 31.98 12.93 -39.14
N GLU A 684 32.84 13.46 -40.02
CA GLU A 684 34.27 13.65 -39.79
C GLU A 684 34.51 14.72 -38.72
N GLN A 685 33.77 15.83 -38.77
CA GLN A 685 33.81 16.86 -37.74
C GLN A 685 33.36 16.33 -36.36
N MET A 686 32.34 15.46 -36.32
CA MET A 686 31.89 14.81 -35.09
C MET A 686 32.92 13.83 -34.53
N ARG A 687 33.62 13.09 -35.41
CA ARG A 687 34.71 12.17 -35.05
C ARG A 687 35.88 12.92 -34.40
N VAL A 688 36.36 13.99 -35.04
CA VAL A 688 37.39 14.89 -34.46
C VAL A 688 36.95 15.46 -33.11
N GLY A 689 35.70 15.92 -33.00
CA GLY A 689 35.19 16.46 -31.74
C GLY A 689 35.17 15.45 -30.59
N ALA A 690 34.89 14.18 -30.87
CA ALA A 690 34.94 13.12 -29.87
C ALA A 690 36.37 12.83 -29.40
N ILE A 691 37.32 12.75 -30.33
CA ILE A 691 38.76 12.54 -30.04
C ILE A 691 39.31 13.69 -29.20
N MET A 692 39.09 14.95 -29.62
CA MET A 692 39.55 16.13 -28.89
C MET A 692 38.99 16.16 -27.46
N HIS A 693 37.71 15.84 -27.29
CA HIS A 693 37.10 15.78 -25.96
C HIS A 693 37.72 14.70 -25.06
N ARG A 694 38.03 13.52 -25.62
CA ARG A 694 38.69 12.40 -24.93
C ARG A 694 40.08 12.79 -24.46
N LEU A 695 40.86 13.44 -25.32
CA LEU A 695 42.18 14.00 -25.00
C LEU A 695 42.12 15.18 -24.00
N GLY A 696 40.95 15.52 -23.46
CA GLY A 696 40.79 16.61 -22.50
C GLY A 696 40.68 18.01 -23.13
N TRP A 697 40.76 18.13 -24.45
CA TRP A 697 40.62 19.41 -25.14
C TRP A 697 39.14 19.83 -25.23
N ARG A 698 38.77 20.91 -24.54
CA ARG A 698 37.37 21.35 -24.41
C ARG A 698 36.99 22.41 -25.45
N ARG A 699 35.75 22.36 -25.96
CA ARG A 699 35.24 23.37 -26.91
C ARG A 699 35.02 24.72 -26.23
N VAL A 700 35.61 25.76 -26.80
CA VAL A 700 35.46 27.15 -26.38
C VAL A 700 35.08 28.03 -27.57
N ARG A 701 34.32 29.10 -27.32
CA ARG A 701 34.04 30.13 -28.32
C ARG A 701 35.18 31.14 -28.33
N LEU A 702 35.81 31.32 -29.48
CA LEU A 702 36.80 32.37 -29.67
C LEU A 702 36.13 33.75 -29.80
N PRO A 703 36.87 34.84 -29.57
CA PRO A 703 36.42 36.21 -29.85
C PRO A 703 35.95 36.37 -31.31
N ALA A 704 35.09 37.36 -31.55
CA ALA A 704 34.54 37.62 -32.87
C ALA A 704 35.66 38.04 -33.85
N LEU A 705 35.70 37.43 -35.02
CA LEU A 705 36.64 37.81 -36.07
C LEU A 705 36.34 39.23 -36.55
N ALA A 706 37.35 40.10 -36.56
CA ALA A 706 37.22 41.55 -36.77
C ALA A 706 36.51 41.94 -38.08
N LYS A 707 36.52 41.08 -39.11
CA LYS A 707 35.89 41.36 -40.42
C LYS A 707 34.50 40.75 -40.61
N SER A 708 34.16 39.66 -39.92
CA SER A 708 32.90 38.92 -40.15
C SER A 708 31.94 38.93 -38.97
N GLY A 709 32.40 39.34 -37.78
CA GLY A 709 31.61 39.30 -36.54
C GLY A 709 31.32 37.88 -36.03
N GLN A 710 31.74 36.83 -36.76
CA GLN A 710 31.50 35.44 -36.39
C GLN A 710 32.47 35.01 -35.29
N ARG A 711 31.96 34.24 -34.32
CA ARG A 711 32.72 33.65 -33.22
C ARG A 711 32.99 32.17 -33.51
N PRO A 712 34.15 31.79 -34.05
CA PRO A 712 34.43 30.39 -34.36
C PRO A 712 34.55 29.55 -33.08
N TRP A 713 34.28 28.25 -33.21
CA TRP A 713 34.58 27.28 -32.16
C TRP A 713 36.02 26.82 -32.28
N ALA A 714 36.71 26.71 -31.15
CA ALA A 714 38.02 26.09 -31.05
C ALA A 714 38.05 25.10 -29.87
N TYR A 715 39.06 24.25 -29.85
CA TYR A 715 39.38 23.36 -28.75
C TYR A 715 40.52 23.98 -27.95
N LYS A 716 40.35 24.10 -26.64
CA LYS A 716 41.36 24.64 -25.71
C LYS A 716 42.18 23.51 -25.09
N LYS A 717 43.50 23.70 -25.04
CA LYS A 717 44.47 22.79 -24.42
C LYS A 717 44.18 22.64 -22.92
N PRO A 718 44.17 21.40 -22.37
CA PRO A 718 43.98 21.19 -20.94
C PRO A 718 45.20 21.67 -20.14
N ALA A 719 44.99 22.04 -18.88
CA ALA A 719 46.07 22.45 -17.98
C ALA A 719 46.96 21.23 -17.67
N GLY A 720 48.27 21.30 -17.95
CA GLY A 720 49.21 20.20 -17.72
C GLY A 720 49.45 19.25 -18.90
N TRP A 721 48.99 19.61 -20.11
CA TRP A 721 49.28 18.88 -21.35
C TRP A 721 50.79 18.65 -21.56
N GLY A 722 51.21 17.39 -21.74
CA GLY A 722 52.62 16.99 -21.93
C GLY A 722 53.36 16.55 -20.66
N GLY A 723 52.72 16.56 -19.48
CA GLY A 723 53.26 15.95 -18.26
C GLY A 723 52.96 14.44 -18.18
N ALA A 724 53.83 13.66 -17.53
CA ALA A 724 53.64 12.22 -17.37
C ALA A 724 52.31 11.90 -16.66
N SER A 725 51.39 11.29 -17.41
CA SER A 725 50.09 10.73 -17.00
C SER A 725 49.30 11.51 -15.95
N ALA A 726 48.48 12.45 -16.43
CA ALA A 726 47.33 12.93 -15.67
C ALA A 726 46.16 13.18 -16.64
N LEU A 727 45.48 12.11 -17.04
CA LEU A 727 44.10 12.23 -17.51
C LEU A 727 43.30 12.90 -16.37
N GLN A 728 43.07 14.21 -16.53
CA GLN A 728 42.42 15.04 -15.54
C GLN A 728 41.03 14.50 -15.20
N ARG A 729 40.83 14.27 -13.90
CA ARG A 729 39.54 14.08 -13.23
C ARG A 729 38.47 14.94 -13.88
N VAL A 730 37.54 14.31 -14.59
CA VAL A 730 36.30 14.98 -14.96
C VAL A 730 35.38 14.83 -13.75
N GLU A 731 35.36 15.84 -12.88
CA GLU A 731 34.29 15.98 -11.88
C GLU A 731 32.97 16.20 -12.64
N PHE A 732 32.21 15.12 -12.78
CA PHE A 732 30.79 15.21 -13.08
C PHE A 732 30.05 15.31 -11.74
N GLU A 733 29.75 16.54 -11.30
CA GLU A 733 28.66 16.77 -10.36
C GLU A 733 27.34 16.47 -11.11
N GLU A 734 26.85 15.23 -11.00
CA GLU A 734 25.41 14.98 -11.06
C GLU A 734 24.87 15.05 -9.62
N PRO A 735 23.78 15.80 -9.37
CA PRO A 735 23.16 15.86 -8.05
C PRO A 735 22.42 14.55 -7.84
N CYS A 736 23.07 13.57 -7.21
CA CYS A 736 22.53 12.23 -7.07
C CYS A 736 22.86 11.59 -5.72
N PHE A 737 22.75 12.31 -4.61
CA PHE A 737 22.58 11.72 -3.28
C PHE A 737 21.86 12.74 -2.38
N ASP A 738 20.56 12.52 -2.17
CA ASP A 738 19.83 12.85 -0.94
C ASP A 738 19.14 11.57 -0.47
#